data_AF-A0A812ELW3-F1
#
_entry.id   AF-A0A812ELW3-F1
#
_cell.length_a   1.000
_cell.length_b   1.000
_cell.length_c   1.000
_cell.angle_alpha   90.00
_cell.angle_beta   90.00
_cell.angle_gamma   90.00
#
_symmetry.space_group_name_H-M   'P 1'
#
loop_
_entity.id
_entity.type
_entity.pdbx_description
1 polymer ?
#
loop_
_entity_poly.entity_id
_entity_poly.type
_entity_poly.pdbx_seq_one_letter_code
_entity_poly.pdbx_strand_id
1 'polypeptide(L)'
;MFAHNAIQPQVTAAISQLSSLMTTFRPTLHNFLVSRHYKNWSSNKITSAAKFEQIVEDPSRTELDKPLLATVSKNSGFLDIPTDISVTELSPVLALLNTSCFKSNQSKWLESHISAETFFENRSGFPEQHLKLKLGCGTASIFSNHNLNHLLKNGLTNAFAQQQTRMFKTHRSTGKTGIGKGSLHNSSLEDLRRSVYERLFPESVKASKKTDHFKSLVDDYDTNPEFKEKLKVAFAEGYTARERREPDIKNTMVNRIFRVFFYLFLLWIILQVIQVLGSVGGTGIRGFGVLNRDQYEVNPEDITVTFDDVKGVEEAKQELKDIVEYLKNPEKFTALGAKLPKGVLLVGPPGIGKTLLARAVAGEAGVPFFHASGSEFDEIFVGTGAKRVRQLFAAGKMRAPCVIFIDEIDTVGAKRTSSQIHPYANQTINQLLSEMDGFHQNEGVIVLGATNRRDNLDKALLRPGRFDVEVRVFPPDLKGRKEILEYYMCKIKMESDVDVEFLAKGTTGFTGADLENLVNQAALKAAMDGAVNVSMEHMEFARDKVLMGPAKKARLPDEVSWLTAYHEAGHTIVAYFTQEATPLHKVTITHRGLSLGHTSFIPEKETYNKTKAQLLAEIDVCMGGRVAEEFVYGTDKVTTGAESDFQKATVIAEAMVKKFGMSEKIGVRVFDDNDPFDSGLSMLKVNELSPAIQEQVDTEIKRILQESYERARQIVKSHSTEHKALAQALMKYETLDSDDIKAIVDGKVPSKLAS
;
A
#
# COMPACT_ATOMS: atom_id res chain seq x y z
N MET A 1 -0.94 -56.46 -10.11
CA MET A 1 -0.59 -55.94 -8.77
C MET A 1 -0.32 -54.45 -8.91
N PHE A 2 -1.31 -53.62 -8.62
CA PHE A 2 -1.20 -52.15 -8.69
C PHE A 2 -1.10 -51.58 -7.28
N ALA A 3 -0.12 -50.71 -7.06
CA ALA A 3 0.19 -50.11 -5.78
C ALA A 3 -0.73 -48.90 -5.48
N HIS A 4 -1.43 -48.98 -4.35
CA HIS A 4 -2.20 -47.89 -3.75
C HIS A 4 -1.27 -46.87 -3.10
N ASN A 5 -0.80 -45.84 -3.83
CA ASN A 5 -0.05 -44.71 -3.23
C ASN A 5 -0.19 -43.39 -4.02
N ALA A 6 -1.39 -43.06 -4.52
CA ALA A 6 -1.59 -41.83 -5.30
C ALA A 6 -2.87 -41.00 -5.00
N ILE A 7 -3.63 -41.30 -3.93
CA ILE A 7 -4.94 -40.65 -3.70
C ILE A 7 -4.96 -39.69 -2.50
N GLN A 8 -3.91 -39.64 -1.67
CA GLN A 8 -3.90 -38.81 -0.45
C GLN A 8 -3.76 -37.28 -0.62
N PRO A 9 -3.10 -36.70 -1.66
CA PRO A 9 -2.95 -35.24 -1.74
C PRO A 9 -4.15 -34.51 -2.39
N GLN A 10 -5.03 -35.21 -3.11
CA GLN A 10 -6.17 -34.58 -3.79
C GLN A 10 -7.40 -34.45 -2.89
N VAL A 11 -7.60 -35.39 -1.96
CA VAL A 11 -8.71 -35.35 -0.99
C VAL A 11 -8.48 -34.28 0.08
N THR A 12 -7.23 -34.04 0.47
CA THR A 12 -6.86 -32.98 1.42
C THR A 12 -6.98 -31.58 0.82
N ALA A 13 -6.71 -31.42 -0.49
CA ALA A 13 -6.96 -30.17 -1.22
C ALA A 13 -8.46 -29.87 -1.38
N ALA A 14 -9.29 -30.87 -1.67
CA ALA A 14 -10.75 -30.69 -1.76
C ALA A 14 -11.40 -30.35 -0.40
N ILE A 15 -10.91 -30.92 0.70
CA ILE A 15 -11.38 -30.62 2.06
C ILE A 15 -10.92 -29.22 2.51
N SER A 16 -9.73 -28.75 2.11
CA SER A 16 -9.29 -27.39 2.42
C SER A 16 -10.08 -26.34 1.63
N GLN A 17 -10.42 -26.63 0.36
CA GLN A 17 -11.27 -25.79 -0.49
C GLN A 17 -12.71 -25.69 0.05
N LEU A 18 -13.30 -26.79 0.52
CA LEU A 18 -14.60 -26.79 1.23
C LEU A 18 -14.55 -26.02 2.56
N SER A 19 -13.44 -26.07 3.30
CA SER A 19 -13.29 -25.26 4.52
C SER A 19 -13.17 -23.77 4.23
N SER A 20 -12.55 -23.40 3.09
CA SER A 20 -12.41 -22.00 2.62
C SER A 20 -13.71 -21.40 2.06
N LEU A 21 -14.58 -22.23 1.48
CA LEU A 21 -15.94 -21.85 1.08
C LEU A 21 -16.86 -21.65 2.29
N MET A 22 -16.75 -22.49 3.32
CA MET A 22 -17.54 -22.34 4.55
C MET A 22 -17.12 -21.15 5.42
N THR A 23 -15.86 -20.71 5.35
CA THR A 23 -15.39 -19.49 6.04
C THR A 23 -15.79 -18.20 5.32
N THR A 24 -16.01 -18.24 4.00
CA THR A 24 -16.52 -17.08 3.22
C THR A 24 -18.03 -16.88 3.32
N PHE A 25 -18.82 -17.93 3.64
CA PHE A 25 -20.26 -17.82 3.90
C PHE A 25 -20.64 -17.36 5.32
N ARG A 26 -19.70 -17.38 6.27
CA ARG A 26 -19.94 -17.00 7.67
C ARG A 26 -20.12 -15.48 7.91
N PRO A 27 -19.40 -14.56 7.23
CA PRO A 27 -19.63 -13.12 7.41
C PRO A 27 -20.88 -12.60 6.69
N THR A 28 -21.34 -13.24 5.62
CA THR A 28 -22.52 -12.80 4.84
C THR A 28 -23.85 -13.12 5.54
N LEU A 29 -23.97 -14.26 6.23
CA LEU A 29 -25.14 -14.58 7.06
C LEU A 29 -25.19 -13.77 8.37
N HIS A 30 -24.02 -13.44 8.93
CA HIS A 30 -23.93 -12.59 10.13
C HIS A 30 -24.31 -11.13 9.82
N ASN A 31 -23.89 -10.58 8.68
CA ASN A 31 -24.28 -9.22 8.26
C ASN A 31 -25.77 -9.12 7.87
N PHE A 32 -26.38 -10.19 7.33
CA PHE A 32 -27.80 -10.18 6.99
C PHE A 32 -28.71 -10.17 8.24
N LEU A 33 -28.35 -10.93 9.29
CA LEU A 33 -29.12 -10.97 10.54
C LEU A 33 -28.89 -9.74 11.45
N VAL A 34 -27.70 -9.15 11.43
CA VAL A 34 -27.40 -7.91 12.19
C VAL A 34 -28.07 -6.68 11.57
N SER A 35 -28.26 -6.63 10.24
CA SER A 35 -28.94 -5.51 9.56
C SER A 35 -30.43 -5.36 9.92
N ARG A 36 -31.09 -6.47 10.29
CA ARG A 36 -32.52 -6.48 10.66
C ARG A 36 -32.76 -6.02 12.09
N HIS A 37 -31.79 -6.23 12.99
CA HIS A 37 -31.87 -5.76 14.38
C HIS A 37 -31.43 -4.30 14.56
N TYR A 38 -30.57 -3.76 13.69
CA TYR A 38 -30.13 -2.37 13.77
C TYR A 38 -31.19 -1.36 13.30
N LYS A 39 -32.06 -1.75 12.35
CA LYS A 39 -33.13 -0.88 11.81
C LYS A 39 -34.27 -0.60 12.82
N ASN A 40 -34.49 -1.48 13.78
CA ASN A 40 -35.48 -1.28 14.85
C ASN A 40 -34.93 -0.52 16.06
N TRP A 41 -33.61 -0.33 16.14
CA TRP A 41 -32.97 0.34 17.28
C TRP A 41 -32.71 1.84 17.04
N SER A 42 -32.64 2.27 15.77
CA SER A 42 -32.39 3.68 15.41
C SER A 42 -33.64 4.56 15.36
N SER A 43 -34.86 4.02 15.31
CA SER A 43 -36.09 4.84 15.25
C SER A 43 -36.52 5.44 16.59
N ASN A 44 -36.10 4.87 17.73
CA ASN A 44 -36.58 5.26 19.06
C ASN A 44 -35.70 6.29 19.79
N LYS A 45 -34.60 6.77 19.19
CA LYS A 45 -33.69 7.74 19.83
C LYS A 45 -33.85 9.18 19.33
N ILE A 46 -34.59 9.39 18.24
CA ILE A 46 -34.72 10.72 17.62
C ILE A 46 -35.81 11.58 18.31
N THR A 47 -36.73 10.98 19.07
CA THR A 47 -37.81 11.70 19.76
C THR A 47 -37.47 12.16 21.18
N SER A 48 -36.37 11.70 21.79
CA SER A 48 -36.03 12.02 23.18
C SER A 48 -34.88 13.01 23.36
N ALA A 49 -34.07 13.26 22.32
CA ALA A 49 -32.95 14.19 22.39
C ALA A 49 -33.38 15.68 22.30
N ALA A 50 -34.54 15.97 21.70
CA ALA A 50 -35.01 17.34 21.44
C ALA A 50 -35.68 18.04 22.64
N LYS A 51 -35.68 17.43 23.85
CA LYS A 51 -36.40 17.97 25.02
C LYS A 51 -35.53 18.24 26.25
N PHE A 52 -34.20 18.10 26.14
CA PHE A 52 -33.29 18.16 27.28
C PHE A 52 -32.29 19.33 27.26
N GLU A 53 -32.30 20.19 26.24
CA GLU A 53 -31.36 21.32 26.11
C GLU A 53 -31.91 22.70 26.55
N GLN A 54 -33.12 22.76 27.11
CA GLN A 54 -33.60 23.95 27.81
C GLN A 54 -33.83 23.59 29.27
N ILE A 55 -33.03 24.21 30.14
CA ILE A 55 -33.18 24.51 31.58
C ILE A 55 -31.78 24.40 32.21
N VAL A 56 -31.05 25.49 32.07
CA VAL A 56 -29.93 25.88 32.95
C VAL A 56 -30.57 26.53 34.19
N GLU A 57 -29.87 26.47 35.33
CA GLU A 57 -30.00 27.28 36.56
C GLU A 57 -30.49 26.58 37.83
N ASP A 58 -29.57 26.65 38.81
CA ASP A 58 -29.75 26.82 40.25
C ASP A 58 -30.02 25.65 41.24
N PRO A 59 -29.47 25.79 42.47
CA PRO A 59 -29.25 24.70 43.41
C PRO A 59 -30.31 24.69 44.52
N SER A 60 -30.97 23.55 44.76
CA SER A 60 -31.57 23.13 46.03
C SER A 60 -32.65 22.06 45.80
N ARG A 61 -32.88 21.23 46.83
CA ARG A 61 -33.94 20.21 46.99
C ARG A 61 -33.52 18.76 46.73
N THR A 62 -32.96 18.20 47.79
CA THR A 62 -33.48 17.06 48.55
C THR A 62 -34.81 16.41 48.10
N GLU A 63 -34.77 15.07 48.13
CA GLU A 63 -35.82 14.11 48.50
C GLU A 63 -36.58 13.32 47.41
N LEU A 64 -36.33 12.00 47.53
CA LEU A 64 -37.20 10.83 47.38
C LEU A 64 -37.50 10.24 45.98
N ASP A 65 -36.70 9.23 45.65
CA ASP A 65 -37.02 7.79 45.60
C ASP A 65 -38.38 7.31 45.06
N LYS A 66 -38.33 6.22 44.25
CA LYS A 66 -38.90 4.89 44.60
C LYS A 66 -39.06 3.84 43.46
N PRO A 67 -38.95 4.10 42.14
CA PRO A 67 -39.32 3.04 41.18
C PRO A 67 -38.16 2.17 40.67
N LEU A 68 -36.89 2.59 40.79
CA LEU A 68 -35.77 1.90 40.10
C LEU A 68 -35.17 0.70 40.84
N LEU A 69 -35.27 0.65 42.18
CA LEU A 69 -34.73 -0.45 42.98
C LEU A 69 -35.65 -1.70 42.99
N ALA A 70 -36.94 -1.54 42.70
CA ALA A 70 -37.91 -2.64 42.68
C ALA A 70 -37.83 -3.51 41.42
N THR A 71 -37.22 -3.01 40.33
CA THR A 71 -37.09 -3.77 39.08
C THR A 71 -35.85 -4.66 39.07
N VAL A 72 -34.82 -4.29 39.83
CA VAL A 72 -33.54 -5.01 39.86
C VAL A 72 -33.59 -6.20 40.84
N SER A 73 -34.31 -6.10 41.96
CA SER A 73 -34.37 -7.19 42.95
C SER A 73 -35.22 -8.40 42.52
N LYS A 74 -36.13 -8.26 41.55
CA LYS A 74 -36.94 -9.39 41.04
C LYS A 74 -36.17 -10.37 40.15
N ASN A 75 -35.00 -9.98 39.62
CA ASN A 75 -34.26 -10.80 38.66
C ASN A 75 -33.13 -11.65 39.28
N SER A 76 -32.89 -11.58 40.59
CA SER A 76 -31.76 -12.26 41.23
C SER A 76 -32.09 -13.32 42.28
N GLY A 77 -33.38 -13.63 42.52
CA GLY A 77 -33.76 -14.86 43.23
C GLY A 77 -33.29 -15.01 44.68
N PHE A 78 -32.96 -13.92 45.37
CA PHE A 78 -32.73 -13.92 46.83
C PHE A 78 -33.95 -13.30 47.52
N LEU A 79 -34.83 -14.15 48.05
CA LEU A 79 -35.83 -13.73 49.03
C LEU A 79 -35.19 -13.69 50.42
N ASP A 80 -35.57 -12.64 51.16
CA ASP A 80 -35.51 -12.48 52.61
C ASP A 80 -34.13 -12.35 53.28
N ILE A 81 -33.65 -11.12 53.41
CA ILE A 81 -32.84 -10.72 54.58
C ILE A 81 -33.32 -9.32 55.05
N PRO A 82 -33.76 -9.15 56.31
CA PRO A 82 -34.20 -7.87 56.85
C PRO A 82 -33.04 -6.90 57.02
N THR A 83 -33.29 -5.63 56.70
CA THR A 83 -32.37 -4.52 56.96
C THR A 83 -32.37 -4.21 58.44
N ASP A 84 -31.37 -4.70 59.16
CA ASP A 84 -30.73 -4.08 60.34
C ASP A 84 -29.73 -5.06 60.95
N ILE A 85 -28.45 -4.99 60.54
CA ILE A 85 -27.36 -5.74 61.20
C ILE A 85 -26.21 -4.79 61.51
N SER A 86 -25.85 -4.70 62.78
CA SER A 86 -24.79 -3.84 63.31
C SER A 86 -23.39 -4.46 63.11
N VAL A 87 -22.38 -3.60 62.93
CA VAL A 87 -21.00 -3.96 62.49
C VAL A 87 -20.25 -4.91 63.45
N THR A 88 -20.75 -5.12 64.66
CA THR A 88 -20.16 -6.05 65.64
C THR A 88 -20.45 -7.53 65.37
N GLU A 89 -21.45 -7.87 64.54
CA GLU A 89 -21.80 -9.26 64.21
C GLU A 89 -21.03 -9.82 62.99
N LEU A 90 -20.23 -9.01 62.29
CA LEU A 90 -19.45 -9.43 61.11
C LEU A 90 -18.03 -9.93 61.43
N SER A 91 -17.64 -9.95 62.70
CA SER A 91 -16.33 -10.46 63.12
C SER A 91 -16.08 -11.96 62.85
N PRO A 92 -17.09 -12.87 62.86
CA PRO A 92 -16.88 -14.28 62.51
C PRO A 92 -16.77 -14.51 61.00
N VAL A 93 -17.42 -13.66 60.18
CA VAL A 93 -17.43 -13.79 58.71
C VAL A 93 -16.09 -13.34 58.10
N LEU A 94 -15.46 -12.32 58.68
CA LEU A 94 -14.10 -11.89 58.30
C LEU A 94 -13.03 -12.92 58.69
N ALA A 95 -13.23 -13.68 59.78
CA ALA A 95 -12.33 -14.78 60.15
C ALA A 95 -12.46 -16.00 59.20
N LEU A 96 -13.63 -16.20 58.59
CA LEU A 96 -13.88 -17.24 57.57
C LEU A 96 -13.30 -16.90 56.19
N LEU A 97 -13.23 -15.61 55.84
CA LEU A 97 -12.57 -15.13 54.62
C LEU A 97 -11.04 -15.20 54.73
N ASN A 98 -10.47 -15.03 55.92
CA ASN A 98 -9.02 -15.15 56.14
C ASN A 98 -8.50 -16.60 56.26
N THR A 99 -9.37 -17.60 56.43
CA THR A 99 -8.97 -19.01 56.53
C THR A 99 -9.24 -19.83 55.26
N SER A 100 -9.88 -19.25 54.25
CA SER A 100 -10.23 -19.95 53.00
C SER A 100 -9.36 -19.61 51.79
N CYS A 101 -8.38 -18.69 51.90
CA CYS A 101 -7.50 -18.34 50.78
C CYS A 101 -6.16 -19.10 50.73
N PHE A 102 -5.93 -20.08 51.61
CA PHE A 102 -4.79 -21.00 51.52
C PHE A 102 -5.23 -22.44 51.78
N LYS A 103 -5.89 -23.04 50.78
CA LYS A 103 -5.85 -24.49 50.58
C LYS A 103 -5.06 -24.75 49.31
N SER A 104 -3.89 -25.34 49.50
CA SER A 104 -3.00 -25.88 48.48
C SER A 104 -3.72 -26.94 47.66
N ASN A 105 -4.33 -26.55 46.55
CA ASN A 105 -4.53 -27.49 45.45
C ASN A 105 -3.15 -27.74 44.83
N GLN A 106 -2.54 -28.88 45.19
CA GLN A 106 -1.40 -29.44 44.46
C GLN A 106 -1.86 -29.80 43.05
N SER A 107 -1.88 -28.81 42.16
CA SER A 107 -1.89 -29.04 40.72
C SER A 107 -0.53 -29.66 40.36
N LYS A 108 -0.55 -30.72 39.55
CA LYS A 108 0.64 -31.48 39.12
C LYS A 108 1.52 -30.73 38.11
N TRP A 109 1.32 -29.42 37.98
CA TRP A 109 2.06 -28.54 37.08
C TRP A 109 2.50 -27.32 37.88
N LEU A 110 3.82 -27.20 38.11
CA LEU A 110 4.44 -26.02 38.72
C LEU A 110 4.25 -24.83 37.79
N GLU A 111 3.50 -23.81 38.23
CA GLU A 111 3.35 -22.55 37.52
C GLU A 111 4.64 -21.71 37.58
N SER A 112 4.87 -20.98 36.49
CA SER A 112 6.10 -20.28 36.12
C SER A 112 6.33 -18.98 36.89
N HIS A 113 7.60 -18.68 37.18
CA HIS A 113 8.07 -17.40 37.69
C HIS A 113 7.64 -16.21 36.82
N ILE A 114 7.31 -15.08 37.48
CA ILE A 114 7.14 -13.77 36.85
C ILE A 114 8.47 -13.41 36.16
N SER A 115 8.45 -13.15 34.85
CA SER A 115 9.64 -12.72 34.12
C SER A 115 9.97 -11.26 34.45
N ALA A 116 11.21 -10.99 34.87
CA ALA A 116 11.76 -9.65 34.97
C ALA A 116 11.89 -8.96 33.60
N GLU A 117 12.02 -7.63 33.58
CA GLU A 117 12.10 -6.81 32.36
C GLU A 117 13.38 -7.06 31.54
N THR A 118 14.42 -7.69 32.14
CA THR A 118 15.65 -8.03 31.43
C THR A 118 16.01 -9.52 31.50
N PHE A 119 16.63 -10.03 30.43
CA PHE A 119 17.02 -11.44 30.28
C PHE A 119 18.03 -11.92 31.32
N PHE A 120 18.93 -11.04 31.76
CA PHE A 120 20.01 -11.39 32.70
C PHE A 120 19.49 -11.56 34.15
N GLU A 121 18.44 -10.85 34.54
CA GLU A 121 17.82 -10.96 35.86
C GLU A 121 17.06 -12.29 36.02
N ASN A 122 16.36 -12.74 34.97
CA ASN A 122 15.71 -14.05 34.95
C ASN A 122 16.71 -15.22 35.02
N ARG A 123 17.97 -15.00 34.63
CA ARG A 123 19.02 -16.03 34.64
C ARG A 123 19.71 -16.19 36.00
N SER A 124 19.71 -15.13 36.82
CA SER A 124 20.58 -15.03 38.01
C SER A 124 19.87 -15.35 39.34
N GLY A 125 18.52 -15.32 39.37
CA GLY A 125 17.71 -15.53 40.57
C GLY A 125 17.68 -14.33 41.53
N PHE A 126 16.55 -14.11 42.19
CA PHE A 126 16.33 -12.98 43.11
C PHE A 126 16.90 -13.26 44.51
N PRO A 127 17.61 -12.31 45.15
CA PRO A 127 17.82 -12.35 46.60
C PRO A 127 16.56 -11.86 47.34
N GLU A 128 16.00 -12.68 48.26
CA GLU A 128 14.75 -12.46 49.01
C GLU A 128 14.70 -11.19 49.90
N GLN A 129 15.74 -10.36 49.91
CA GLN A 129 15.87 -9.24 50.83
C GLN A 129 15.14 -7.96 50.38
N HIS A 130 14.71 -7.87 49.12
CA HIS A 130 13.97 -6.70 48.61
C HIS A 130 12.44 -6.76 48.83
N LEU A 131 11.91 -7.82 49.46
CA LEU A 131 10.46 -7.99 49.70
C LEU A 131 9.96 -7.49 51.07
N LYS A 132 10.77 -6.73 51.83
CA LYS A 132 10.36 -6.13 53.11
C LYS A 132 10.32 -4.60 53.05
N LEU A 133 9.30 -4.04 52.39
CA LEU A 133 8.90 -2.66 52.65
C LEU A 133 8.07 -2.63 53.95
N LYS A 134 8.72 -2.22 55.05
CA LYS A 134 8.05 -1.75 56.27
C LYS A 134 7.36 -0.42 55.96
N LEU A 135 6.05 -0.41 55.81
CA LEU A 135 5.25 0.82 55.90
C LEU A 135 4.84 1.00 57.36
N GLY A 136 5.60 1.85 58.07
CA GLY A 136 5.27 2.33 59.40
C GLY A 136 4.07 3.27 59.36
N CYS A 137 3.20 3.10 60.35
CA CYS A 137 2.01 3.91 60.58
C CYS A 137 2.39 5.35 60.97
N GLY A 138 1.81 6.34 60.28
CA GLY A 138 1.81 7.75 60.66
C GLY A 138 0.43 8.33 60.37
N THR A 139 -0.29 8.66 61.44
CA THR A 139 -1.71 9.03 61.49
C THR A 139 -2.04 10.40 60.88
N ALA A 140 -3.15 10.42 60.13
CA ALA A 140 -4.17 11.48 59.97
C ALA A 140 -3.71 12.94 59.76
N SER A 141 -4.14 13.62 58.69
CA SER A 141 -5.51 14.15 58.47
C SER A 141 -5.44 15.02 57.19
N ILE A 142 -6.43 15.33 56.35
CA ILE A 142 -7.89 15.51 56.42
C ILE A 142 -8.43 15.35 54.96
N PHE A 143 -9.71 14.93 54.81
CA PHE A 143 -10.72 15.42 53.83
C PHE A 143 -11.50 14.39 52.98
N SER A 144 -12.77 14.27 53.38
CA SER A 144 -13.99 14.17 52.56
C SER A 144 -14.45 12.79 52.03
N ASN A 145 -15.74 12.52 52.27
CA ASN A 145 -16.49 11.31 51.91
C ASN A 145 -16.62 11.04 50.39
N HIS A 146 -16.05 11.88 49.52
CA HIS A 146 -16.14 11.68 48.07
C HIS A 146 -15.09 10.70 47.50
N ASN A 147 -14.02 10.40 48.23
CA ASN A 147 -12.95 9.52 47.72
C ASN A 147 -13.19 8.02 47.96
N LEU A 148 -14.12 7.63 48.84
CA LEU A 148 -14.46 6.22 49.08
C LEU A 148 -15.28 5.61 47.93
N ASN A 149 -16.18 6.40 47.34
CA ASN A 149 -16.98 5.96 46.19
C ASN A 149 -16.15 5.93 44.89
N HIS A 150 -15.09 6.74 44.77
CA HIS A 150 -14.17 6.68 43.63
C HIS A 150 -13.22 5.47 43.73
N LEU A 151 -12.81 5.08 44.95
CA LEU A 151 -12.02 3.87 45.20
C LEU A 151 -12.82 2.58 44.93
N LEU A 152 -14.11 2.55 45.27
CA LEU A 152 -14.98 1.41 44.96
C LEU A 152 -15.37 1.34 43.48
N LYS A 153 -15.50 2.47 42.76
CA LYS A 153 -15.75 2.47 41.32
C LYS A 153 -14.52 2.02 40.51
N ASN A 154 -13.32 2.47 40.86
CA ASN A 154 -12.10 2.09 40.15
C ASN A 154 -11.57 0.69 40.53
N GLY A 155 -11.96 0.15 41.69
CA GLY A 155 -11.64 -1.22 42.10
C GLY A 155 -12.42 -2.30 41.35
N LEU A 156 -13.60 -1.98 40.80
CA LEU A 156 -14.45 -2.94 40.09
C LEU A 156 -14.35 -2.83 38.55
N THR A 157 -13.80 -1.74 38.01
CA THR A 157 -13.63 -1.59 36.54
C THR A 157 -12.26 -2.03 36.02
N ASN A 158 -11.25 -2.24 36.88
CA ASN A 158 -9.93 -2.76 36.48
C ASN A 158 -9.77 -4.29 36.64
N ALA A 159 -10.85 -5.01 36.98
CA ALA A 159 -10.84 -6.48 37.05
C ALA A 159 -10.87 -7.18 35.66
N PHE A 160 -10.97 -6.42 34.56
CA PHE A 160 -10.96 -6.94 33.19
C PHE A 160 -10.09 -6.09 32.26
N ALA A 161 -8.85 -5.79 32.65
CA ALA A 161 -7.83 -5.36 31.70
C ALA A 161 -7.12 -6.61 31.15
N GLN A 162 -7.31 -6.85 29.85
CA GLN A 162 -6.70 -7.94 29.09
C GLN A 162 -5.17 -7.87 29.14
N GLN A 163 -4.55 -8.72 29.95
CA GLN A 163 -3.11 -8.95 29.90
C GLN A 163 -2.82 -10.02 28.83
N GLN A 164 -2.10 -9.64 27.77
CA GLN A 164 -1.77 -10.52 26.65
C GLN A 164 -0.72 -11.55 27.07
N THR A 165 -1.12 -12.80 27.34
CA THR A 165 -0.20 -13.91 27.59
C THR A 165 0.18 -14.60 26.27
N ARG A 166 1.45 -14.49 25.86
CA ARG A 166 2.02 -15.34 24.81
C ARG A 166 2.40 -16.69 25.43
N MET A 167 1.77 -17.77 24.99
CA MET A 167 2.12 -19.13 25.44
C MET A 167 3.05 -19.82 24.43
N PHE A 168 4.17 -20.38 24.90
CA PHE A 168 4.91 -21.43 24.21
C PHE A 168 4.67 -22.75 24.93
N LYS A 169 4.17 -23.77 24.23
CA LYS A 169 4.01 -25.13 24.76
C LYS A 169 5.27 -25.94 24.48
N THR A 170 6.08 -26.23 25.49
CA THR A 170 7.12 -27.26 25.41
C THR A 170 6.79 -28.40 26.35
N HIS A 171 6.47 -29.58 25.80
CA HIS A 171 6.22 -30.78 26.59
C HIS A 171 7.56 -31.43 26.95
N ARG A 172 7.97 -31.37 28.22
CA ARG A 172 9.12 -32.14 28.72
C ARG A 172 8.61 -33.51 29.17
N SER A 173 8.82 -34.54 28.35
CA SER A 173 8.59 -35.93 28.78
C SER A 173 9.71 -36.33 29.74
N THR A 174 9.35 -36.63 30.99
CA THR A 174 10.23 -37.29 31.94
C THR A 174 10.00 -38.80 31.85
N GLY A 175 11.08 -39.55 31.58
CA GLY A 175 11.16 -40.99 31.83
C GLY A 175 11.10 -41.89 30.60
N LYS A 176 12.25 -42.07 29.93
CA LYS A 176 12.90 -43.38 29.73
C LYS A 176 14.16 -43.24 28.86
N THR A 177 15.25 -43.67 29.49
CA THR A 177 16.56 -44.10 28.99
C THR A 177 16.71 -44.46 27.50
N GLY A 178 17.88 -44.12 26.94
CA GLY A 178 18.59 -45.03 26.04
C GLY A 178 18.61 -44.65 24.57
N ILE A 179 19.82 -44.45 24.08
CA ILE A 179 20.17 -44.42 22.66
C ILE A 179 19.82 -45.76 22.02
N GLY A 180 19.05 -45.74 20.92
CA GLY A 180 19.06 -46.80 19.92
C GLY A 180 17.72 -47.49 19.62
N LYS A 181 17.47 -47.63 18.32
CA LYS A 181 16.48 -48.48 17.61
C LYS A 181 15.08 -47.87 17.33
N GLY A 182 14.95 -47.34 16.11
CA GLY A 182 14.22 -48.06 15.05
C GLY A 182 12.73 -47.79 14.87
N SER A 183 12.41 -47.36 13.64
CA SER A 183 11.15 -47.54 12.88
C SER A 183 10.03 -46.49 13.02
N LEU A 184 9.85 -45.74 11.93
CA LEU A 184 8.61 -45.09 11.52
C LEU A 184 7.45 -46.11 11.46
N HIS A 185 6.25 -45.76 11.96
CA HIS A 185 5.04 -45.48 11.17
C HIS A 185 3.76 -45.33 12.04
N ASN A 186 2.87 -44.41 11.62
CA ASN A 186 1.40 -44.49 11.69
C ASN A 186 0.66 -44.40 13.05
N SER A 187 0.80 -43.30 13.80
CA SER A 187 -0.12 -42.99 14.92
C SER A 187 -0.97 -41.72 14.74
N SER A 188 -0.62 -40.81 13.82
CA SER A 188 -1.34 -39.51 13.71
C SER A 188 -2.73 -39.59 13.04
N LEU A 189 -3.03 -40.66 12.30
CA LEU A 189 -4.26 -40.76 11.49
C LEU A 189 -5.40 -41.47 12.23
N GLU A 190 -5.10 -42.33 13.21
CA GLU A 190 -6.11 -42.96 14.07
C GLU A 190 -6.62 -42.00 15.15
N ASP A 191 -5.74 -41.16 15.70
CA ASP A 191 -6.12 -40.15 16.70
C ASP A 191 -7.03 -39.06 16.10
N LEU A 192 -6.79 -38.70 14.84
CA LEU A 192 -7.67 -37.81 14.08
C LEU A 192 -9.04 -38.45 13.82
N ARG A 193 -9.07 -39.75 13.50
CA ARG A 193 -10.31 -40.51 13.28
C ARG A 193 -11.15 -40.63 14.55
N ARG A 194 -10.53 -40.86 15.71
CA ARG A 194 -11.19 -40.88 17.02
C ARG A 194 -11.81 -39.53 17.38
N SER A 195 -11.07 -38.44 17.19
CA SER A 195 -11.54 -37.09 17.55
C SER A 195 -12.74 -36.60 16.73
N VAL A 196 -12.86 -37.08 15.48
CA VAL A 196 -13.99 -36.75 14.59
C VAL A 196 -15.20 -37.65 14.86
N TYR A 197 -14.98 -38.92 15.22
CA TYR A 197 -16.04 -39.87 15.56
C TYR A 197 -16.72 -39.55 16.90
N GLU A 198 -15.94 -39.11 17.92
CA GLU A 198 -16.46 -38.70 19.24
C GLU A 198 -17.25 -37.38 19.20
N ARG A 199 -17.02 -36.52 18.19
CA ARG A 199 -17.78 -35.26 18.03
C ARG A 199 -19.10 -35.41 17.28
N LEU A 200 -19.31 -36.52 16.56
CA LEU A 200 -20.51 -36.73 15.74
C LEU A 200 -21.58 -37.59 16.42
N PHE A 201 -21.27 -38.32 17.50
CA PHE A 201 -22.22 -39.17 18.24
C PHE A 201 -22.00 -39.08 19.77
N PRO A 202 -22.73 -38.23 20.51
CA PRO A 202 -22.46 -37.95 21.92
C PRO A 202 -23.16 -38.89 22.92
N GLU A 203 -23.63 -40.08 22.51
CA GLU A 203 -24.30 -41.03 23.40
C GLU A 203 -23.67 -42.43 23.35
N SER A 204 -22.55 -42.64 24.06
CA SER A 204 -22.19 -43.97 24.57
C SER A 204 -21.15 -43.92 25.68
N VAL A 205 -21.45 -43.27 26.81
CA VAL A 205 -20.66 -43.41 28.05
C VAL A 205 -21.59 -43.66 29.24
N LYS A 206 -22.32 -44.79 29.20
CA LYS A 206 -23.04 -45.37 30.36
C LYS A 206 -22.95 -46.90 30.37
N ALA A 207 -21.80 -47.46 30.01
CA ALA A 207 -21.59 -48.92 29.90
C ALA A 207 -20.50 -49.48 30.83
N SER A 208 -20.23 -48.82 31.97
CA SER A 208 -19.31 -49.35 32.99
C SER A 208 -19.95 -49.62 34.36
N LYS A 209 -21.24 -49.31 34.56
CA LYS A 209 -21.96 -49.56 35.84
C LYS A 209 -22.87 -50.80 35.83
N LYS A 210 -23.06 -51.47 34.68
CA LYS A 210 -24.01 -52.60 34.53
C LYS A 210 -23.41 -53.99 34.77
N THR A 211 -22.09 -54.11 34.83
CA THR A 211 -21.41 -55.41 35.01
C THR A 211 -21.45 -55.91 36.45
N ASP A 212 -21.55 -55.00 37.42
CA ASP A 212 -21.54 -55.37 38.85
C ASP A 212 -22.93 -55.81 39.35
N HIS A 213 -24.00 -55.21 38.79
CA HIS A 213 -25.39 -55.61 39.08
C HIS A 213 -25.76 -56.98 38.47
N PHE A 214 -25.15 -57.34 37.34
CA PHE A 214 -25.37 -58.65 36.74
C PHE A 214 -24.66 -59.76 37.53
N LYS A 215 -23.47 -59.48 38.10
CA LYS A 215 -22.78 -60.40 38.99
C LYS A 215 -23.56 -60.65 40.28
N SER A 216 -24.11 -59.61 40.90
CA SER A 216 -24.95 -59.78 42.10
C SER A 216 -26.25 -60.55 41.84
N LEU A 217 -26.82 -60.47 40.64
CA LEU A 217 -28.00 -61.25 40.23
C LEU A 217 -27.68 -62.72 39.89
N VAL A 218 -26.43 -63.01 39.53
CA VAL A 218 -25.95 -64.37 39.26
C VAL A 218 -25.55 -65.08 40.56
N ASP A 219 -25.03 -64.36 41.55
CA ASP A 219 -24.72 -64.92 42.88
C ASP A 219 -26.00 -65.24 43.70
N ASP A 220 -27.11 -64.51 43.49
CA ASP A 220 -28.43 -64.80 44.10
C ASP A 220 -29.17 -65.98 43.43
N TYR A 221 -28.67 -66.50 42.30
CA TYR A 221 -29.30 -67.59 41.55
C TYR A 221 -29.15 -68.96 42.23
N ASP A 222 -28.09 -69.15 43.02
CA ASP A 222 -27.83 -70.41 43.72
C ASP A 222 -28.48 -70.49 45.12
N THR A 223 -28.98 -69.39 45.66
CA THR A 223 -29.46 -69.30 47.06
C THR A 223 -30.97 -69.25 47.24
N ASN A 224 -31.79 -69.01 46.19
CA ASN A 224 -33.25 -68.87 46.35
C ASN A 224 -34.10 -69.59 45.26
N PRO A 225 -34.82 -70.68 45.58
CA PRO A 225 -35.50 -71.51 44.57
C PRO A 225 -36.70 -70.82 43.88
N GLU A 226 -37.33 -69.83 44.53
CA GLU A 226 -38.51 -69.14 43.98
C GLU A 226 -38.15 -68.18 42.81
N PHE A 227 -36.94 -67.62 42.82
CA PHE A 227 -36.45 -66.73 41.77
C PHE A 227 -36.13 -67.49 40.47
N LYS A 228 -35.71 -68.76 40.61
CA LYS A 228 -35.41 -69.67 39.50
C LYS A 228 -36.65 -70.02 38.68
N GLU A 229 -37.82 -70.13 39.32
CA GLU A 229 -39.08 -70.34 38.59
C GLU A 229 -39.55 -69.09 37.88
N LYS A 230 -39.47 -67.91 38.51
CA LYS A 230 -39.80 -66.63 37.87
C LYS A 230 -38.93 -66.35 36.64
N LEU A 231 -37.65 -66.70 36.68
CA LEU A 231 -36.76 -66.61 35.52
C LEU A 231 -37.13 -67.59 34.41
N LYS A 232 -37.53 -68.82 34.72
CA LYS A 232 -38.00 -69.78 33.71
C LYS A 232 -39.30 -69.33 33.04
N VAL A 233 -40.23 -68.76 33.81
CA VAL A 233 -41.47 -68.19 33.27
C VAL A 233 -41.17 -66.97 32.39
N ALA A 234 -40.32 -66.04 32.85
CA ALA A 234 -39.90 -64.88 32.07
C ALA A 234 -39.15 -65.27 30.78
N PHE A 235 -38.37 -66.37 30.82
CA PHE A 235 -37.68 -66.89 29.65
C PHE A 235 -38.65 -67.55 28.65
N ALA A 236 -39.65 -68.30 29.13
CA ALA A 236 -40.69 -68.88 28.28
C ALA A 236 -41.59 -67.79 27.64
N GLU A 237 -41.91 -66.74 28.39
CA GLU A 237 -42.63 -65.57 27.87
C GLU A 237 -41.79 -64.80 26.82
N GLY A 238 -40.49 -64.63 27.07
CA GLY A 238 -39.57 -64.04 26.09
C GLY A 238 -39.41 -64.86 24.81
N TYR A 239 -39.47 -66.19 24.90
CA TYR A 239 -39.36 -67.08 23.74
C TYR A 239 -40.63 -67.05 22.87
N THR A 240 -41.81 -67.06 23.49
CA THR A 240 -43.10 -66.97 22.78
C THR A 240 -43.37 -65.57 22.20
N ALA A 241 -42.79 -64.52 22.77
CA ALA A 241 -42.82 -63.16 22.21
C ALA A 241 -42.02 -63.00 20.90
N ARG A 242 -41.08 -63.91 20.60
CA ARG A 242 -40.32 -63.93 19.34
C ARG A 242 -41.08 -64.60 18.21
N GLU A 243 -41.94 -65.56 18.51
CA GLU A 243 -42.67 -66.38 17.53
C GLU A 243 -43.89 -65.64 16.92
N ARG A 244 -44.42 -64.61 17.59
CA ARG A 244 -45.46 -63.72 17.03
C ARG A 244 -44.92 -62.61 16.12
N ARG A 245 -43.61 -62.54 15.90
CA ARG A 245 -42.98 -61.61 14.94
C ARG A 245 -42.49 -62.38 13.71
N GLU A 246 -43.42 -62.88 12.91
CA GLU A 246 -43.14 -63.08 11.48
C GLU A 246 -43.28 -61.73 10.76
N PRO A 247 -42.21 -61.14 10.21
CA PRO A 247 -42.35 -60.07 9.23
C PRO A 247 -42.67 -60.67 7.86
N ASP A 248 -43.74 -60.19 7.23
CA ASP A 248 -44.06 -60.42 5.81
C ASP A 248 -42.82 -60.19 4.92
N ILE A 249 -42.23 -61.27 4.42
CA ILE A 249 -40.99 -61.27 3.62
C ILE A 249 -41.19 -60.57 2.25
N LYS A 250 -42.43 -60.28 1.83
CA LYS A 250 -42.74 -59.70 0.50
C LYS A 250 -42.49 -58.18 0.39
N ASN A 251 -42.49 -57.41 1.49
CA ASN A 251 -42.36 -55.94 1.45
C ASN A 251 -40.94 -55.39 1.70
N THR A 252 -39.95 -56.25 2.00
CA THR A 252 -38.57 -55.80 2.30
C THR A 252 -37.61 -55.89 1.11
N MET A 253 -37.86 -56.79 0.15
CA MET A 253 -37.07 -56.86 -1.11
C MET A 253 -37.40 -55.73 -2.08
N VAL A 254 -38.69 -55.39 -2.24
CA VAL A 254 -39.13 -54.31 -3.13
C VAL A 254 -38.57 -52.96 -2.67
N ASN A 255 -38.59 -52.66 -1.37
CA ASN A 255 -38.03 -51.43 -0.82
C ASN A 255 -36.49 -51.35 -0.85
N ARG A 256 -35.78 -52.48 -1.07
CA ARG A 256 -34.33 -52.46 -1.31
C ARG A 256 -34.03 -52.20 -2.78
N ILE A 257 -34.76 -52.86 -3.68
CA ILE A 257 -34.62 -52.65 -5.13
C ILE A 257 -35.01 -51.21 -5.51
N PHE A 258 -36.10 -50.69 -4.94
CA PHE A 258 -36.54 -49.32 -5.18
C PHE A 258 -35.53 -48.29 -4.67
N ARG A 259 -34.84 -48.56 -3.55
CA ARG A 259 -33.75 -47.69 -3.06
C ARG A 259 -32.55 -47.69 -3.98
N VAL A 260 -32.13 -48.86 -4.48
CA VAL A 260 -31.00 -48.94 -5.42
C VAL A 260 -31.35 -48.25 -6.74
N PHE A 261 -32.56 -48.46 -7.26
CA PHE A 261 -33.06 -47.75 -8.44
C PHE A 261 -33.15 -46.24 -8.21
N PHE A 262 -33.60 -45.80 -7.03
CA PHE A 262 -33.66 -44.38 -6.68
C PHE A 262 -32.28 -43.72 -6.65
N TYR A 263 -31.26 -44.38 -6.08
CA TYR A 263 -29.89 -43.86 -6.09
C TYR A 263 -29.24 -43.88 -7.49
N LEU A 264 -29.52 -44.91 -8.30
CA LEU A 264 -29.06 -44.95 -9.69
C LEU A 264 -29.76 -43.89 -10.56
N PHE A 265 -31.04 -43.63 -10.30
CA PHE A 265 -31.81 -42.58 -10.96
C PHE A 265 -31.32 -41.18 -10.57
N LEU A 266 -31.00 -40.97 -9.29
CA LEU A 266 -30.39 -39.73 -8.81
C LEU A 266 -29.01 -39.49 -9.46
N LEU A 267 -28.19 -40.54 -9.56
CA LEU A 267 -26.88 -40.47 -10.25
C LEU A 267 -27.05 -40.15 -11.74
N TRP A 268 -28.05 -40.74 -12.40
CA TRP A 268 -28.36 -40.48 -13.80
C TRP A 268 -28.84 -39.03 -14.02
N ILE A 269 -29.69 -38.48 -13.15
CA ILE A 269 -30.10 -37.07 -13.20
C ILE A 269 -28.89 -36.14 -13.02
N ILE A 270 -27.98 -36.42 -12.08
CA ILE A 270 -26.79 -35.59 -11.88
C ILE A 270 -25.90 -35.60 -13.12
N LEU A 271 -25.72 -36.76 -13.78
CA LEU A 271 -24.97 -36.85 -15.03
C LEU A 271 -25.66 -36.07 -16.18
N GLN A 272 -26.99 -36.11 -16.26
CA GLN A 272 -27.74 -35.32 -17.25
C GLN A 272 -27.64 -33.81 -16.98
N VAL A 273 -27.67 -33.38 -15.72
CA VAL A 273 -27.48 -31.96 -15.36
C VAL A 273 -26.08 -31.47 -15.73
N ILE A 274 -25.03 -32.30 -15.54
CA ILE A 274 -23.65 -31.96 -15.96
C ILE A 274 -23.55 -31.85 -17.49
N GLN A 275 -24.23 -32.72 -18.24
CA GLN A 275 -24.26 -32.66 -19.71
C GLN A 275 -25.04 -31.44 -20.23
N VAL A 276 -26.12 -31.04 -19.56
CA VAL A 276 -26.91 -29.85 -19.92
C VAL A 276 -26.21 -28.55 -19.52
N LEU A 277 -25.55 -28.48 -18.36
CA LEU A 277 -24.71 -27.32 -17.99
C LEU A 277 -23.50 -27.16 -18.94
N GLY A 278 -22.95 -28.26 -19.44
CA GLY A 278 -21.86 -28.25 -20.43
C GLY A 278 -22.29 -27.90 -21.87
N SER A 279 -23.59 -27.81 -22.16
CA SER A 279 -24.11 -27.52 -23.52
C SER A 279 -24.72 -26.12 -23.67
N VAL A 280 -24.90 -25.37 -22.58
CA VAL A 280 -25.33 -23.95 -22.63
C VAL A 280 -24.14 -22.99 -22.82
N GLY A 281 -22.90 -23.48 -22.73
CA GLY A 281 -21.71 -22.79 -23.22
C GLY A 281 -20.92 -23.74 -24.11
N GLY A 282 -21.13 -23.64 -25.43
CA GLY A 282 -20.67 -24.61 -26.42
C GLY A 282 -19.20 -25.01 -26.27
N THR A 283 -18.94 -26.19 -25.72
CA THR A 283 -17.77 -27.01 -26.04
C THR A 283 -18.04 -28.44 -25.57
N GLY A 284 -18.37 -29.31 -26.53
CA GLY A 284 -18.57 -30.73 -26.30
C GLY A 284 -17.33 -31.36 -25.67
N ILE A 285 -17.59 -32.29 -24.76
CA ILE A 285 -16.62 -33.10 -24.02
C ILE A 285 -15.71 -33.83 -25.00
N ARG A 286 -14.50 -33.28 -25.19
CA ARG A 286 -13.38 -33.92 -25.87
C ARG A 286 -12.23 -34.02 -24.88
N GLY A 287 -11.95 -35.23 -24.43
CA GLY A 287 -10.62 -35.62 -23.94
C GLY A 287 -10.28 -35.20 -22.51
N PHE A 288 -10.25 -36.22 -21.65
CA PHE A 288 -9.53 -36.29 -20.38
C PHE A 288 -8.02 -36.05 -20.62
N GLY A 289 -7.59 -34.80 -20.87
CA GLY A 289 -6.21 -34.48 -21.26
C GLY A 289 -5.75 -33.03 -21.01
N VAL A 290 -6.53 -32.22 -20.30
CA VAL A 290 -6.18 -30.81 -20.04
C VAL A 290 -6.18 -30.53 -18.53
N LEU A 291 -5.14 -31.02 -17.85
CA LEU A 291 -4.75 -30.57 -16.50
C LEU A 291 -3.57 -29.59 -16.54
N ASN A 292 -3.16 -29.11 -17.73
CA ASN A 292 -2.06 -28.17 -17.93
C ASN A 292 -2.52 -26.90 -18.68
N ARG A 293 -3.58 -26.24 -18.23
CA ARG A 293 -4.11 -25.01 -18.85
C ARG A 293 -3.70 -23.70 -18.17
N ASP A 294 -2.70 -23.75 -17.28
CA ASP A 294 -1.96 -22.56 -16.83
C ASP A 294 -0.66 -22.42 -17.63
N GLN A 295 -0.78 -22.47 -18.97
CA GLN A 295 0.28 -22.01 -19.85
C GLN A 295 0.03 -20.52 -20.07
N TYR A 296 0.85 -19.70 -19.44
CA TYR A 296 1.01 -18.30 -19.80
C TYR A 296 1.60 -18.31 -21.23
N GLU A 297 0.72 -18.28 -22.23
CA GLU A 297 1.10 -18.25 -23.64
C GLU A 297 1.57 -16.83 -23.98
N VAL A 298 2.88 -16.66 -24.05
CA VAL A 298 3.47 -15.40 -24.49
C VAL A 298 3.44 -15.37 -26.02
N ASN A 299 2.56 -14.53 -26.57
CA ASN A 299 2.54 -14.24 -28.00
C ASN A 299 3.33 -12.96 -28.27
N PRO A 300 4.04 -12.88 -29.41
CA PRO A 300 4.69 -11.65 -29.82
C PRO A 300 3.65 -10.58 -30.14
N GLU A 301 3.96 -9.34 -29.80
CA GLU A 301 3.14 -8.18 -30.18
C GLU A 301 3.36 -7.83 -31.66
N ASP A 302 2.30 -7.42 -32.35
CA ASP A 302 2.40 -6.87 -33.70
C ASP A 302 2.91 -5.41 -33.61
N ILE A 303 4.13 -5.17 -34.08
CA ILE A 303 4.75 -3.84 -34.07
C ILE A 303 4.61 -3.15 -35.42
N THR A 304 4.15 -1.90 -35.39
CA THR A 304 4.14 -0.98 -36.53
C THR A 304 5.09 0.22 -36.36
N VAL A 305 5.70 0.36 -35.18
CA VAL A 305 6.54 1.50 -34.79
C VAL A 305 7.97 1.30 -35.27
N THR A 306 8.57 2.35 -35.84
CA THR A 306 9.97 2.37 -36.31
C THR A 306 10.78 3.47 -35.63
N PHE A 307 12.09 3.58 -35.91
CA PHE A 307 12.90 4.67 -35.34
C PHE A 307 12.46 6.06 -35.81
N ASP A 308 11.75 6.16 -36.93
CA ASP A 308 11.21 7.44 -37.42
C ASP A 308 10.09 7.98 -36.52
N ASP A 309 9.38 7.11 -35.78
CA ASP A 309 8.35 7.51 -34.83
C ASP A 309 8.92 8.01 -33.48
N VAL A 310 10.19 7.72 -33.21
CA VAL A 310 10.85 8.10 -31.95
C VAL A 310 11.69 9.37 -32.18
N LYS A 311 11.21 10.51 -31.69
CA LYS A 311 11.85 11.82 -31.85
C LYS A 311 12.57 12.27 -30.58
N GLY A 312 13.59 13.12 -30.75
CA GLY A 312 14.27 13.79 -29.64
C GLY A 312 15.23 12.96 -28.78
N VAL A 313 15.57 11.73 -29.21
CA VAL A 313 16.53 10.86 -28.51
C VAL A 313 17.55 10.29 -29.51
N GLU A 314 18.36 11.15 -30.14
CA GLU A 314 19.28 10.73 -31.20
C GLU A 314 20.45 9.89 -30.70
N GLU A 315 20.98 10.21 -29.52
CA GLU A 315 22.12 9.52 -28.92
C GLU A 315 21.78 8.06 -28.62
N ALA A 316 20.66 7.81 -27.93
CA ALA A 316 20.22 6.46 -27.63
C ALA A 316 19.82 5.70 -28.90
N LYS A 317 19.23 6.36 -29.90
CA LYS A 317 18.95 5.74 -31.20
C LYS A 317 20.24 5.30 -31.89
N GLN A 318 21.30 6.11 -31.83
CA GLN A 318 22.57 5.77 -32.45
C GLN A 318 23.22 4.53 -31.81
N GLU A 319 23.20 4.40 -30.48
CA GLU A 319 23.68 3.19 -29.78
C GLU A 319 22.84 1.95 -30.11
N LEU A 320 21.51 2.13 -30.26
CA LEU A 320 20.61 1.03 -30.59
C LEU A 320 20.62 0.63 -32.07
N LYS A 321 21.12 1.48 -32.98
CA LYS A 321 21.30 1.11 -34.40
C LYS A 321 22.26 -0.06 -34.55
N ASP A 322 23.31 -0.12 -33.73
CA ASP A 322 24.27 -1.23 -33.74
C ASP A 322 23.57 -2.56 -33.38
N ILE A 323 22.64 -2.50 -32.42
CA ILE A 323 21.81 -3.64 -32.00
C ILE A 323 20.86 -4.08 -33.12
N VAL A 324 20.27 -3.12 -33.84
CA VAL A 324 19.40 -3.40 -34.99
C VAL A 324 20.19 -4.02 -36.14
N GLU A 325 21.38 -3.49 -36.49
CA GLU A 325 22.21 -4.06 -37.55
C GLU A 325 22.60 -5.50 -37.19
N TYR A 326 22.87 -5.75 -35.91
CA TYR A 326 23.09 -7.09 -35.40
C TYR A 326 21.87 -8.02 -35.65
N LEU A 327 20.67 -7.61 -35.23
CA LEU A 327 19.46 -8.41 -35.43
C LEU A 327 19.15 -8.67 -36.91
N LYS A 328 19.45 -7.71 -37.80
CA LYS A 328 19.27 -7.86 -39.25
C LYS A 328 20.27 -8.84 -39.88
N ASN A 329 21.54 -8.81 -39.48
CA ASN A 329 22.61 -9.59 -40.11
C ASN A 329 23.54 -10.28 -39.08
N PRO A 330 23.06 -11.28 -38.32
CA PRO A 330 23.83 -11.91 -37.24
C PRO A 330 25.10 -12.65 -37.75
N GLU A 331 25.07 -13.18 -38.97
CA GLU A 331 26.18 -13.92 -39.58
C GLU A 331 27.41 -13.04 -39.82
N LYS A 332 27.20 -11.77 -40.21
CA LYS A 332 28.28 -10.80 -40.49
C LYS A 332 29.17 -10.58 -39.27
N PHE A 333 28.55 -10.48 -38.09
CA PHE A 333 29.26 -10.29 -36.82
C PHE A 333 29.88 -11.60 -36.32
N THR A 334 29.16 -12.71 -36.47
CA THR A 334 29.64 -14.04 -36.07
C THR A 334 30.88 -14.47 -36.88
N ALA A 335 30.93 -14.16 -38.18
CA ALA A 335 32.06 -14.48 -39.06
C ALA A 335 33.37 -13.81 -38.62
N LEU A 336 33.29 -12.64 -37.99
CA LEU A 336 34.43 -11.90 -37.44
C LEU A 336 34.76 -12.30 -35.99
N GLY A 337 33.99 -13.20 -35.39
CA GLY A 337 34.14 -13.62 -34.00
C GLY A 337 33.66 -12.57 -32.99
N ALA A 338 32.88 -11.58 -33.43
CA ALA A 338 32.29 -10.60 -32.52
C ALA A 338 31.24 -11.28 -31.63
N LYS A 339 31.33 -11.01 -30.33
CA LYS A 339 30.36 -11.51 -29.34
C LYS A 339 29.21 -10.55 -29.23
N LEU A 340 28.01 -11.11 -29.11
CA LEU A 340 26.79 -10.36 -29.29
C LEU A 340 26.25 -10.00 -27.91
N PRO A 341 25.81 -8.75 -27.69
CA PRO A 341 25.35 -8.32 -26.38
C PRO A 341 24.08 -9.10 -26.03
N LYS A 342 24.11 -9.78 -24.88
CA LYS A 342 22.99 -10.60 -24.43
C LYS A 342 21.79 -9.76 -23.98
N GLY A 343 22.08 -8.59 -23.42
CA GLY A 343 21.06 -7.66 -23.00
C GLY A 343 21.53 -6.23 -22.93
N VAL A 344 20.57 -5.34 -23.11
CA VAL A 344 20.73 -3.88 -23.09
C VAL A 344 19.79 -3.31 -22.04
N LEU A 345 20.30 -2.45 -21.16
CA LEU A 345 19.53 -1.78 -20.14
C LEU A 345 19.28 -0.32 -20.54
N LEU A 346 18.02 0.04 -20.75
CA LEU A 346 17.54 1.40 -20.97
C LEU A 346 17.30 2.08 -19.60
N VAL A 347 18.11 3.08 -19.28
CA VAL A 347 18.03 3.81 -18.01
C VAL A 347 17.58 5.24 -18.26
N GLY A 348 16.55 5.70 -17.56
CA GLY A 348 16.17 7.12 -17.59
C GLY A 348 14.85 7.39 -16.89
N PRO A 349 14.46 8.66 -16.68
CA PRO A 349 13.21 9.02 -16.02
C PRO A 349 11.96 8.44 -16.72
N PRO A 350 10.82 8.34 -16.03
CA PRO A 350 9.56 7.90 -16.64
C PRO A 350 9.13 8.88 -17.74
N GLY A 351 8.34 8.41 -18.71
CA GLY A 351 7.73 9.28 -19.73
C GLY A 351 8.61 9.71 -20.91
N ILE A 352 9.88 9.28 -20.98
CA ILE A 352 10.79 9.61 -22.09
C ILE A 352 10.73 8.65 -23.29
N GLY A 353 9.79 7.69 -23.29
CA GLY A 353 9.62 6.76 -24.42
C GLY A 353 10.55 5.54 -24.44
N LYS A 354 11.04 5.06 -23.29
CA LYS A 354 11.86 3.82 -23.21
C LYS A 354 11.18 2.61 -23.86
N THR A 355 9.90 2.39 -23.53
CA THR A 355 9.07 1.32 -24.09
C THR A 355 8.82 1.52 -25.58
N LEU A 356 8.62 2.76 -26.02
CA LEU A 356 8.47 3.11 -27.44
C LEU A 356 9.76 2.83 -28.22
N LEU A 357 10.91 3.18 -27.64
CA LEU A 357 12.24 2.93 -28.22
C LEU A 357 12.53 1.43 -28.34
N ALA A 358 12.17 0.63 -27.34
CA ALA A 358 12.32 -0.83 -27.42
C ALA A 358 11.45 -1.45 -28.52
N ARG A 359 10.21 -0.97 -28.68
CA ARG A 359 9.34 -1.38 -29.81
C ARG A 359 9.93 -0.98 -31.15
N ALA A 360 10.46 0.24 -31.26
CA ALA A 360 11.11 0.73 -32.48
C ALA A 360 12.34 -0.11 -32.88
N VAL A 361 13.14 -0.60 -31.93
CA VAL A 361 14.27 -1.51 -32.21
C VAL A 361 13.79 -2.78 -32.89
N ALA A 362 12.74 -3.42 -32.37
CA ALA A 362 12.22 -4.65 -32.94
C ALA A 362 11.50 -4.43 -34.28
N GLY A 363 10.75 -3.33 -34.41
CA GLY A 363 10.10 -2.93 -35.66
C GLY A 363 11.10 -2.61 -36.77
N GLU A 364 12.17 -1.88 -36.45
CA GLU A 364 13.25 -1.56 -37.38
C GLU A 364 14.01 -2.82 -37.83
N ALA A 365 14.24 -3.77 -36.91
CA ALA A 365 14.89 -5.04 -37.20
C ALA A 365 13.98 -6.07 -37.90
N GLY A 366 12.65 -5.86 -37.87
CA GLY A 366 11.67 -6.79 -38.44
C GLY A 366 11.59 -8.14 -37.69
N VAL A 367 11.88 -8.14 -36.39
CA VAL A 367 11.90 -9.37 -35.55
C VAL A 367 10.73 -9.40 -34.56
N PRO A 368 10.26 -10.58 -34.12
CA PRO A 368 9.23 -10.69 -33.10
C PRO A 368 9.61 -10.00 -31.79
N PHE A 369 8.64 -9.35 -31.16
CA PHE A 369 8.82 -8.64 -29.89
C PHE A 369 7.94 -9.24 -28.80
N PHE A 370 8.58 -9.65 -27.72
CA PHE A 370 7.91 -10.16 -26.53
C PHE A 370 7.98 -9.09 -25.45
N HIS A 371 6.83 -8.53 -25.09
CA HIS A 371 6.70 -7.58 -24.01
C HIS A 371 6.31 -8.30 -22.71
N ALA A 372 6.99 -7.97 -21.61
CA ALA A 372 6.57 -8.35 -20.27
C ALA A 372 6.83 -7.20 -19.29
N SER A 373 5.89 -6.92 -18.40
CA SER A 373 6.13 -5.98 -17.30
C SER A 373 6.83 -6.67 -16.12
N GLY A 374 7.78 -6.00 -15.48
CA GLY A 374 8.47 -6.49 -14.28
C GLY A 374 7.49 -6.84 -13.16
N SER A 375 6.43 -6.06 -12.99
CA SER A 375 5.38 -6.33 -12.00
C SER A 375 4.61 -7.63 -12.26
N GLU A 376 4.60 -8.17 -13.48
CA GLU A 376 3.97 -9.48 -13.77
C GLU A 376 4.74 -10.66 -13.16
N PHE A 377 6.00 -10.50 -12.77
CA PHE A 377 6.76 -11.57 -12.14
C PHE A 377 6.80 -11.48 -10.61
N ASP A 378 6.31 -10.38 -10.04
CA ASP A 378 6.17 -10.18 -8.59
C ASP A 378 4.76 -10.61 -8.12
N GLU A 379 4.60 -11.91 -7.89
CA GLU A 379 3.33 -12.48 -7.44
C GLU A 379 3.39 -13.05 -6.01
N ILE A 380 2.23 -13.04 -5.36
CA ILE A 380 2.02 -13.60 -4.01
C ILE A 380 2.31 -15.11 -3.98
N PHE A 381 2.11 -15.81 -5.11
CA PHE A 381 2.32 -17.24 -5.22
C PHE A 381 3.79 -17.57 -5.49
N VAL A 382 4.36 -18.37 -4.58
CA VAL A 382 5.75 -18.81 -4.62
C VAL A 382 6.04 -19.57 -5.92
N GLY A 383 7.07 -19.13 -6.64
CA GLY A 383 7.57 -19.80 -7.84
C GLY A 383 6.78 -19.52 -9.12
N THR A 384 5.65 -18.80 -9.08
CA THR A 384 4.94 -18.42 -10.30
C THR A 384 5.74 -17.43 -11.15
N GLY A 385 6.39 -16.43 -10.52
CA GLY A 385 7.29 -15.51 -11.22
C GLY A 385 8.43 -16.22 -11.94
N ALA A 386 9.12 -17.13 -11.24
CA ALA A 386 10.18 -17.95 -11.84
C ALA A 386 9.67 -18.85 -13.00
N LYS A 387 8.44 -19.41 -12.89
CA LYS A 387 7.82 -20.18 -13.98
C LYS A 387 7.55 -19.29 -15.20
N ARG A 388 7.03 -18.09 -15.02
CA ARG A 388 6.76 -17.13 -16.10
C ARG A 388 8.02 -16.69 -16.81
N VAL A 389 9.10 -16.40 -16.06
CA VAL A 389 10.41 -16.10 -16.65
C VAL A 389 10.87 -17.25 -17.56
N ARG A 390 10.81 -18.50 -17.09
CA ARG A 390 11.16 -19.67 -17.93
C ARG A 390 10.29 -19.76 -19.20
N GLN A 391 8.99 -19.51 -19.07
CA GLN A 391 8.06 -19.57 -20.20
C GLN A 391 8.32 -18.45 -21.22
N LEU A 392 8.63 -17.24 -20.77
CA LEU A 392 9.00 -16.10 -21.62
C LEU A 392 10.26 -16.41 -22.43
N PHE A 393 11.32 -16.87 -21.76
CA PHE A 393 12.58 -17.21 -22.45
C PHE A 393 12.43 -18.43 -23.35
N ALA A 394 11.62 -19.42 -22.98
CA ALA A 394 11.32 -20.56 -23.85
C ALA A 394 10.56 -20.13 -25.11
N ALA A 395 9.56 -19.25 -24.98
CA ALA A 395 8.81 -18.70 -26.11
C ALA A 395 9.70 -17.87 -27.04
N GLY A 396 10.59 -17.05 -26.48
CA GLY A 396 11.59 -16.28 -27.24
C GLY A 396 12.56 -17.17 -28.02
N LYS A 397 13.12 -18.19 -27.36
CA LYS A 397 14.03 -19.17 -28.01
C LYS A 397 13.38 -19.89 -29.18
N MET A 398 12.09 -20.21 -29.09
CA MET A 398 11.34 -20.86 -30.17
C MET A 398 11.11 -19.96 -31.39
N ARG A 399 11.16 -18.64 -31.23
CA ARG A 399 10.93 -17.65 -32.31
C ARG A 399 12.16 -16.78 -32.59
N ALA A 400 13.36 -17.29 -32.34
CA ALA A 400 14.60 -16.57 -32.61
C ALA A 400 14.83 -16.39 -34.13
N PRO A 401 15.41 -15.26 -34.58
CA PRO A 401 15.86 -14.10 -33.79
C PRO A 401 14.68 -13.27 -33.26
N CYS A 402 14.75 -12.82 -32.00
CA CYS A 402 13.69 -12.03 -31.37
C CYS A 402 14.21 -11.07 -30.29
N VAL A 403 13.35 -10.13 -29.90
CA VAL A 403 13.60 -9.19 -28.80
C VAL A 403 12.66 -9.50 -27.65
N ILE A 404 13.22 -9.68 -26.45
CA ILE A 404 12.48 -9.80 -25.19
C ILE A 404 12.63 -8.48 -24.44
N PHE A 405 11.54 -7.76 -24.23
CA PHE A 405 11.51 -6.51 -23.48
C PHE A 405 10.88 -6.71 -22.10
N ILE A 406 11.61 -6.30 -21.05
CA ILE A 406 11.16 -6.32 -19.66
C ILE A 406 11.09 -4.87 -19.17
N ASP A 407 9.87 -4.32 -19.08
CA ASP A 407 9.65 -3.00 -18.48
C ASP A 407 9.73 -3.06 -16.96
N GLU A 408 10.01 -1.93 -16.29
CA GLU A 408 10.09 -1.83 -14.83
C GLU A 408 10.91 -2.97 -14.19
N ILE A 409 12.07 -3.28 -14.79
CA ILE A 409 12.91 -4.41 -14.34
C ILE A 409 13.39 -4.23 -12.90
N ASP A 410 13.39 -3.02 -12.35
CA ASP A 410 13.69 -2.76 -10.95
C ASP A 410 12.67 -3.38 -9.98
N THR A 411 11.44 -3.66 -10.42
CA THR A 411 10.43 -4.35 -9.59
C THR A 411 10.88 -5.76 -9.24
N VAL A 412 11.44 -6.47 -10.23
CA VAL A 412 11.94 -7.83 -10.03
C VAL A 412 13.39 -7.84 -9.65
N GLY A 413 14.20 -6.94 -10.20
CA GLY A 413 15.65 -6.90 -10.10
C GLY A 413 16.18 -6.06 -8.95
N ALA A 414 15.34 -5.66 -8.00
CA ALA A 414 15.75 -4.87 -6.85
C ALA A 414 16.90 -5.55 -6.08
N LYS A 415 17.79 -4.73 -5.48
CA LYS A 415 18.83 -5.20 -4.56
C LYS A 415 18.22 -6.17 -3.56
N ARG A 416 18.84 -7.34 -3.45
CA ARG A 416 18.46 -8.40 -2.50
C ARG A 416 18.45 -7.81 -1.09
N THR A 417 17.27 -7.47 -0.59
CA THR A 417 17.14 -7.07 0.80
C THR A 417 17.19 -8.33 1.65
N SER A 418 17.97 -8.30 2.73
CA SER A 418 18.05 -9.35 3.75
C SER A 418 16.77 -9.44 4.60
N SER A 419 15.66 -8.91 4.09
CA SER A 419 14.34 -8.92 4.70
C SER A 419 13.80 -10.34 4.70
N GLN A 420 13.59 -10.92 5.88
CA GLN A 420 12.97 -12.24 6.07
C GLN A 420 11.51 -12.31 5.55
N ILE A 421 10.93 -11.18 5.14
CA ILE A 421 9.53 -11.01 4.75
C ILE A 421 9.27 -11.43 3.29
N HIS A 422 10.26 -11.32 2.38
CA HIS A 422 10.08 -11.66 0.95
C HIS A 422 11.23 -12.51 0.36
N PRO A 423 11.41 -13.77 0.81
CA PRO A 423 12.40 -14.69 0.22
C PRO A 423 12.12 -15.05 -1.24
N TYR A 424 10.88 -14.84 -1.72
CA TYR A 424 10.40 -15.28 -3.03
C TYR A 424 10.83 -14.37 -4.18
N ALA A 425 10.96 -13.05 -3.95
CA ALA A 425 11.46 -12.12 -4.96
C ALA A 425 12.86 -12.53 -5.46
N ASN A 426 13.71 -13.00 -4.54
CA ASN A 426 15.04 -13.51 -4.86
C ASN A 426 15.01 -14.76 -5.77
N GLN A 427 13.96 -15.58 -5.70
CA GLN A 427 13.83 -16.76 -6.54
C GLN A 427 13.60 -16.37 -8.01
N THR A 428 12.73 -15.38 -8.25
CA THR A 428 12.46 -14.85 -9.59
C THR A 428 13.71 -14.21 -10.21
N ILE A 429 14.45 -13.40 -9.43
CA ILE A 429 15.73 -12.82 -9.88
C ILE A 429 16.72 -13.91 -10.28
N ASN A 430 16.95 -14.88 -9.39
CA ASN A 430 17.93 -15.94 -9.68
C ASN A 430 17.53 -16.75 -10.91
N GLN A 431 16.23 -16.92 -11.15
CA GLN A 431 15.76 -17.55 -12.38
C GLN A 431 16.06 -16.70 -13.62
N LEU A 432 15.80 -15.39 -13.58
CA LEU A 432 16.15 -14.47 -14.66
C LEU A 432 17.66 -14.50 -14.95
N LEU A 433 18.49 -14.47 -13.92
CA LEU A 433 19.95 -14.59 -14.05
C LEU A 433 20.35 -15.92 -14.70
N SER A 434 19.74 -17.03 -14.29
CA SER A 434 20.00 -18.35 -14.85
C SER A 434 19.58 -18.47 -16.31
N GLU A 435 18.47 -17.84 -16.71
CA GLU A 435 18.03 -17.82 -18.11
C GLU A 435 18.96 -16.96 -18.98
N MET A 436 19.40 -15.80 -18.48
CA MET A 436 20.34 -14.91 -19.18
C MET A 436 21.72 -15.56 -19.39
N ASP A 437 22.22 -16.26 -18.37
CA ASP A 437 23.47 -17.02 -18.48
C ASP A 437 23.31 -18.25 -19.39
N GLY A 438 22.09 -18.79 -19.48
CA GLY A 438 21.78 -20.09 -20.08
C GLY A 438 21.67 -20.15 -21.60
N PHE A 439 21.50 -19.04 -22.33
CA PHE A 439 21.51 -19.06 -23.80
C PHE A 439 22.91 -18.85 -24.40
N HIS A 440 23.21 -19.56 -25.49
CA HIS A 440 24.44 -19.40 -26.25
C HIS A 440 24.49 -18.00 -26.89
N GLN A 441 25.68 -17.40 -26.95
CA GLN A 441 25.86 -16.02 -27.44
C GLN A 441 25.34 -15.80 -28.88
N ASN A 442 25.12 -16.86 -29.67
CA ASN A 442 24.73 -16.78 -31.07
C ASN A 442 23.27 -17.22 -31.33
N GLU A 443 22.43 -17.38 -30.31
CA GLU A 443 21.02 -17.78 -30.48
C GLU A 443 20.14 -16.67 -31.09
N GLY A 444 20.66 -15.43 -31.25
CA GLY A 444 19.92 -14.33 -31.88
C GLY A 444 18.80 -13.75 -31.00
N VAL A 445 18.85 -13.98 -29.69
CA VAL A 445 17.89 -13.45 -28.70
C VAL A 445 18.53 -12.31 -27.94
N ILE A 446 17.87 -11.14 -27.93
CA ILE A 446 18.32 -9.95 -27.19
C ILE A 446 17.31 -9.61 -26.10
N VAL A 447 17.80 -9.39 -24.89
CA VAL A 447 16.98 -8.94 -23.75
C VAL A 447 17.12 -7.43 -23.55
N LEU A 448 16.07 -6.67 -23.77
CA LEU A 448 16.00 -5.25 -23.44
C LEU A 448 15.32 -5.07 -22.08
N GLY A 449 15.96 -4.38 -21.15
CA GLY A 449 15.37 -4.03 -19.85
C GLY A 449 15.18 -2.52 -19.73
N ALA A 450 14.06 -2.04 -19.20
CA ALA A 450 13.88 -0.62 -18.89
C ALA A 450 13.77 -0.39 -17.38
N THR A 451 14.47 0.63 -16.87
CA THR A 451 14.36 1.05 -15.47
C THR A 451 14.43 2.56 -15.30
N ASN A 452 13.72 3.06 -14.29
CA ASN A 452 13.83 4.45 -13.84
C ASN A 452 14.97 4.65 -12.84
N ARG A 453 15.39 3.58 -12.13
CA ARG A 453 16.29 3.65 -10.98
C ARG A 453 17.40 2.61 -11.08
N ARG A 454 18.47 2.96 -11.81
CA ARG A 454 19.69 2.15 -11.92
C ARG A 454 20.24 1.69 -10.55
N ASP A 455 20.24 2.58 -9.57
CA ASP A 455 20.88 2.32 -8.27
C ASP A 455 20.11 1.29 -7.41
N ASN A 456 18.84 1.05 -7.72
CA ASN A 456 18.03 0.04 -7.04
C ASN A 456 18.30 -1.37 -7.56
N LEU A 457 18.91 -1.52 -8.74
CA LEU A 457 19.09 -2.81 -9.39
C LEU A 457 20.20 -3.65 -8.73
N ASP A 458 20.04 -4.98 -8.72
CA ASP A 458 21.06 -5.92 -8.27
C ASP A 458 22.30 -5.81 -9.18
N LYS A 459 23.48 -5.62 -8.58
CA LYS A 459 24.76 -5.59 -9.29
C LYS A 459 25.01 -6.87 -10.08
N ALA A 460 24.37 -7.98 -9.73
CA ALA A 460 24.43 -9.22 -10.49
C ALA A 460 23.84 -9.07 -11.90
N LEU A 461 22.78 -8.28 -12.09
CA LEU A 461 22.16 -8.06 -13.41
C LEU A 461 23.07 -7.25 -14.35
N LEU A 462 23.84 -6.31 -13.78
CA LEU A 462 24.76 -5.41 -14.50
C LEU A 462 26.13 -6.03 -14.83
N ARG A 463 26.32 -7.34 -14.58
CA ARG A 463 27.59 -8.00 -14.89
C ARG A 463 27.69 -8.34 -16.38
N PRO A 464 28.90 -8.29 -16.97
CA PRO A 464 29.12 -8.77 -18.34
C PRO A 464 28.64 -10.23 -18.52
N GLY A 465 28.00 -10.50 -19.66
CA GLY A 465 27.22 -11.70 -19.96
C GLY A 465 25.71 -11.59 -19.68
N ARG A 466 25.19 -10.43 -19.24
CA ARG A 466 23.78 -10.19 -18.90
C ARG A 466 23.31 -8.87 -19.51
N PHE A 467 23.17 -7.82 -18.71
CA PHE A 467 22.98 -6.46 -19.21
C PHE A 467 24.35 -5.81 -19.41
N ASP A 468 24.91 -6.06 -20.60
CA ASP A 468 26.28 -5.72 -20.95
C ASP A 468 26.41 -4.27 -21.42
N VAL A 469 25.32 -3.77 -22.02
CA VAL A 469 25.22 -2.41 -22.56
C VAL A 469 24.21 -1.64 -21.73
N GLU A 470 24.61 -0.49 -21.21
CA GLU A 470 23.74 0.46 -20.52
C GLU A 470 23.55 1.67 -21.43
N VAL A 471 22.33 1.86 -21.94
CA VAL A 471 21.97 3.02 -22.77
C VAL A 471 21.19 3.99 -21.89
N ARG A 472 21.71 5.20 -21.72
CA ARG A 472 21.04 6.24 -20.95
C ARG A 472 20.16 7.08 -21.86
N VAL A 473 18.89 7.15 -21.50
CA VAL A 473 17.89 7.96 -22.19
C VAL A 473 17.66 9.21 -21.33
N PHE A 474 18.00 10.36 -21.88
CA PHE A 474 17.82 11.65 -21.22
C PHE A 474 16.48 12.29 -21.62
N PRO A 475 15.94 13.20 -20.80
CA PRO A 475 14.86 14.09 -21.24
C PRO A 475 15.26 14.85 -22.51
N PRO A 476 14.31 15.16 -23.41
CA PRO A 476 14.61 15.81 -24.68
C PRO A 476 15.10 17.26 -24.51
N ASP A 477 16.16 17.61 -25.24
CA ASP A 477 16.64 18.99 -25.42
C ASP A 477 15.63 19.84 -26.20
N LEU A 478 15.85 21.15 -26.31
CA LEU A 478 15.00 22.08 -27.08
C LEU A 478 14.66 21.55 -28.49
N LYS A 479 15.68 21.07 -29.22
CA LYS A 479 15.50 20.51 -30.56
C LYS A 479 14.64 19.25 -30.52
N GLY A 480 14.90 18.36 -29.57
CA GLY A 480 14.12 17.14 -29.41
C GLY A 480 12.66 17.42 -29.06
N ARG A 481 12.39 18.40 -28.19
CA ARG A 481 11.03 18.82 -27.85
C ARG A 481 10.30 19.40 -29.06
N LYS A 482 10.98 20.20 -29.89
CA LYS A 482 10.41 20.71 -31.14
C LYS A 482 10.01 19.56 -32.07
N GLU A 483 10.88 18.59 -32.29
CA GLU A 483 10.58 17.43 -33.15
C GLU A 483 9.42 16.57 -32.59
N ILE A 484 9.37 16.38 -31.26
CA ILE A 484 8.28 15.66 -30.59
C ILE A 484 6.96 16.41 -30.74
N LEU A 485 6.96 17.73 -30.51
CA LEU A 485 5.77 18.57 -30.67
C LEU A 485 5.28 18.54 -32.12
N GLU A 486 6.16 18.72 -33.11
CA GLU A 486 5.83 18.63 -34.53
C GLU A 486 5.22 17.27 -34.88
N TYR A 487 5.77 16.18 -34.36
CA TYR A 487 5.27 14.83 -34.60
C TYR A 487 3.83 14.64 -34.08
N TYR A 488 3.55 15.09 -32.85
CA TYR A 488 2.20 14.97 -32.28
C TYR A 488 1.22 15.99 -32.85
N MET A 489 1.67 17.19 -33.20
CA MET A 489 0.87 18.20 -33.90
C MET A 489 0.40 17.72 -35.26
N CYS A 490 1.23 16.97 -36.01
CA CYS A 490 0.82 16.38 -37.29
C CYS A 490 -0.35 15.39 -37.17
N LYS A 491 -0.60 14.83 -35.98
CA LYS A 491 -1.73 13.90 -35.74
C LYS A 491 -3.06 14.62 -35.47
N ILE A 492 -3.04 15.94 -35.25
CA ILE A 492 -4.22 16.75 -34.94
C ILE A 492 -4.42 17.88 -35.95
N LYS A 493 -5.62 18.46 -35.98
CA LYS A 493 -5.94 19.59 -36.86
C LYS A 493 -5.48 20.89 -36.22
N MET A 494 -4.32 21.39 -36.64
CA MET A 494 -3.71 22.63 -36.15
C MET A 494 -4.00 23.81 -37.09
N GLU A 495 -4.01 25.01 -36.52
CA GLU A 495 -3.90 26.26 -37.27
C GLU A 495 -2.45 26.54 -37.68
N SER A 496 -2.22 27.30 -38.76
CA SER A 496 -0.87 27.57 -39.30
C SER A 496 -0.05 28.57 -38.48
N ASP A 497 -0.67 29.27 -37.53
CA ASP A 497 -0.06 30.36 -36.74
C ASP A 497 0.61 29.87 -35.44
N VAL A 498 0.78 28.56 -35.26
CA VAL A 498 1.32 28.00 -34.02
C VAL A 498 2.85 28.01 -34.05
N ASP A 499 3.46 28.84 -33.20
CA ASP A 499 4.91 28.87 -33.00
C ASP A 499 5.38 27.71 -32.10
N VAL A 500 5.90 26.66 -32.75
CA VAL A 500 6.43 25.48 -32.08
C VAL A 500 7.72 25.77 -31.32
N GLU A 501 8.55 26.71 -31.79
CA GLU A 501 9.80 27.03 -31.10
C GLU A 501 9.53 27.71 -29.76
N PHE A 502 8.56 28.63 -29.75
CA PHE A 502 8.11 29.26 -28.52
C PHE A 502 7.55 28.24 -27.51
N LEU A 503 6.72 27.30 -27.96
CA LEU A 503 6.21 26.22 -27.12
C LEU A 503 7.33 25.35 -26.56
N ALA A 504 8.31 24.97 -27.39
CA ALA A 504 9.45 24.16 -26.96
C ALA A 504 10.31 24.86 -25.89
N LYS A 505 10.46 26.20 -25.97
CA LYS A 505 11.11 27.03 -24.93
C LYS A 505 10.27 27.10 -23.65
N GLY A 506 8.94 27.17 -23.76
CA GLY A 506 8.02 27.19 -22.63
C GLY A 506 7.82 25.85 -21.92
N THR A 507 8.30 24.74 -22.49
CA THR A 507 8.16 23.38 -21.93
C THR A 507 9.51 22.80 -21.49
N THR A 508 10.41 23.61 -20.95
CA THR A 508 11.69 23.13 -20.41
C THR A 508 11.47 22.09 -19.32
N GLY A 509 12.16 20.95 -19.41
CA GLY A 509 12.04 19.85 -18.46
C GLY A 509 10.87 18.89 -18.71
N PHE A 510 10.04 19.13 -19.73
CA PHE A 510 8.95 18.22 -20.08
C PHE A 510 9.49 16.94 -20.71
N THR A 511 8.90 15.81 -20.34
CA THR A 511 9.18 14.51 -20.98
C THR A 511 8.37 14.35 -22.26
N GLY A 512 8.71 13.35 -23.09
CA GLY A 512 7.96 13.08 -24.32
C GLY A 512 6.47 12.79 -24.07
N ALA A 513 6.15 12.10 -22.96
CA ALA A 513 4.78 11.85 -22.53
C ALA A 513 4.06 13.13 -22.07
N ASP A 514 4.78 14.07 -21.42
CA ASP A 514 4.19 15.36 -21.03
C ASP A 514 3.85 16.22 -22.24
N LEU A 515 4.69 16.19 -23.29
CA LEU A 515 4.45 16.89 -24.55
C LEU A 515 3.26 16.28 -25.32
N GLU A 516 3.18 14.94 -25.38
CA GLU A 516 2.01 14.25 -25.94
C GLU A 516 0.72 14.64 -25.21
N ASN A 517 0.77 14.64 -23.87
CA ASN A 517 -0.37 15.04 -23.06
C ASN A 517 -0.72 16.51 -23.27
N LEU A 518 0.25 17.42 -23.37
CA LEU A 518 0.02 18.85 -23.66
C LEU A 518 -0.76 19.02 -24.98
N VAL A 519 -0.31 18.38 -26.05
CA VAL A 519 -0.97 18.44 -27.37
C VAL A 519 -2.38 17.87 -27.28
N ASN A 520 -2.56 16.74 -26.59
CA ASN A 520 -3.88 16.14 -26.39
C ASN A 520 -4.82 17.04 -25.56
N GLN A 521 -4.33 17.67 -24.50
CA GLN A 521 -5.12 18.61 -23.70
C GLN A 521 -5.55 19.85 -24.50
N ALA A 522 -4.69 20.33 -25.40
CA ALA A 522 -5.02 21.45 -26.30
C ALA A 522 -6.13 21.06 -27.28
N ALA A 523 -6.05 19.87 -27.88
CA ALA A 523 -7.08 19.34 -28.76
C ALA A 523 -8.43 19.16 -28.03
N LEU A 524 -8.41 18.63 -26.80
CA LEU A 524 -9.61 18.50 -25.97
C LEU A 524 -10.22 19.87 -25.64
N LYS A 525 -9.38 20.88 -25.34
CA LYS A 525 -9.85 22.24 -25.07
C LYS A 525 -10.50 22.87 -26.31
N ALA A 526 -9.86 22.76 -27.47
CA ALA A 526 -10.41 23.24 -28.74
C ALA A 526 -11.76 22.58 -29.06
N ALA A 527 -11.87 21.26 -28.84
CA ALA A 527 -13.12 20.52 -29.02
C ALA A 527 -14.22 20.98 -28.05
N MET A 528 -13.88 21.28 -26.80
CA MET A 528 -14.83 21.82 -25.81
C MET A 528 -15.31 23.23 -26.16
N ASP A 529 -14.45 24.04 -26.77
CA ASP A 529 -14.78 25.40 -27.20
C ASP A 529 -15.52 25.43 -28.55
N GLY A 530 -15.65 24.28 -29.22
CA GLY A 530 -16.28 24.16 -30.53
C GLY A 530 -15.42 24.70 -31.68
N ALA A 531 -14.12 24.86 -31.46
CA ALA A 531 -13.17 25.30 -32.48
C ALA A 531 -12.92 24.19 -33.52
N VAL A 532 -12.74 24.56 -34.78
CA VAL A 532 -12.48 23.61 -35.88
C VAL A 532 -11.01 23.17 -35.89
N ASN A 533 -10.11 24.09 -35.58
CA ASN A 533 -8.66 23.89 -35.53
C ASN A 533 -8.13 24.30 -34.15
N VAL A 534 -7.02 23.70 -33.74
CA VAL A 534 -6.34 24.06 -32.50
C VAL A 534 -5.46 25.29 -32.73
N SER A 535 -5.73 26.36 -31.98
CA SER A 535 -4.99 27.64 -31.99
C SER A 535 -3.87 27.68 -30.95
N MET A 536 -3.04 28.72 -31.02
CA MET A 536 -1.96 28.97 -30.05
C MET A 536 -2.49 29.15 -28.62
N GLU A 537 -3.63 29.83 -28.45
CA GLU A 537 -4.25 30.03 -27.13
C GLU A 537 -4.64 28.70 -26.46
N HIS A 538 -5.09 27.72 -27.24
CA HIS A 538 -5.41 26.38 -26.72
C HIS A 538 -4.14 25.63 -26.28
N MET A 539 -3.03 25.81 -26.99
CA MET A 539 -1.73 25.23 -26.65
C MET A 539 -1.16 25.85 -25.36
N GLU A 540 -1.23 27.17 -25.21
CA GLU A 540 -0.81 27.85 -23.98
C GLU A 540 -1.69 27.46 -22.79
N PHE A 541 -3.01 27.38 -22.99
CA PHE A 541 -3.92 26.91 -21.94
C PHE A 541 -3.55 25.49 -21.48
N ALA A 542 -3.26 24.59 -22.43
CA ALA A 542 -2.85 23.22 -22.14
C ALA A 542 -1.51 23.16 -21.40
N ARG A 543 -0.51 23.94 -21.84
CA ARG A 543 0.77 24.08 -21.15
C ARG A 543 0.58 24.49 -19.69
N ASP A 544 -0.17 25.56 -19.46
CA ASP A 544 -0.41 26.06 -18.10
C ASP A 544 -1.19 25.04 -17.25
N LYS A 545 -2.09 24.27 -17.88
CA LYS A 545 -2.84 23.19 -17.21
C LYS A 545 -1.93 22.03 -16.81
N VAL A 546 -0.96 21.66 -17.65
CA VAL A 546 0.02 20.61 -17.32
C VAL A 546 0.97 21.09 -16.22
N LEU A 547 1.41 22.36 -16.27
CA LEU A 547 2.34 22.93 -15.31
C LEU A 547 1.72 23.22 -13.93
N MET A 548 0.52 23.82 -13.90
CA MET A 548 -0.10 24.35 -12.66
C MET A 548 -1.34 23.56 -12.23
N GLY A 549 -1.84 22.65 -13.08
CA GLY A 549 -3.11 21.97 -12.88
C GLY A 549 -4.32 22.75 -13.43
N PRO A 550 -5.52 22.19 -13.28
CA PRO A 550 -6.74 22.78 -13.81
C PRO A 550 -7.11 24.09 -13.09
N ALA A 551 -7.61 25.06 -13.85
CA ALA A 551 -8.16 26.30 -13.31
C ALA A 551 -9.48 26.04 -12.56
N LYS A 552 -9.62 26.61 -11.36
CA LYS A 552 -10.86 26.55 -10.58
C LYS A 552 -11.81 27.65 -11.08
N LYS A 553 -13.07 27.27 -11.35
CA LYS A 553 -14.11 28.21 -11.78
C LYS A 553 -14.68 29.07 -10.63
N ALA A 554 -14.43 28.67 -9.37
CA ALA A 554 -14.93 29.39 -8.22
C ALA A 554 -14.12 30.68 -8.03
N ARG A 555 -14.81 31.83 -8.06
CA ARG A 555 -14.21 33.14 -7.83
C ARG A 555 -13.87 33.30 -6.35
N LEU A 556 -12.70 33.84 -6.07
CA LEU A 556 -12.30 34.17 -4.70
C LEU A 556 -12.96 35.47 -4.20
N PRO A 557 -12.98 35.68 -2.88
CA PRO A 557 -13.29 36.99 -2.32
C PRO A 557 -12.38 38.07 -2.92
N ASP A 558 -12.92 39.27 -3.14
CA ASP A 558 -12.16 40.36 -3.77
C ASP A 558 -10.94 40.76 -2.92
N GLU A 559 -11.02 40.71 -1.58
CA GLU A 559 -9.88 40.99 -0.69
C GLU A 559 -8.70 40.04 -0.92
N VAL A 560 -8.98 38.75 -1.09
CA VAL A 560 -7.94 37.74 -1.36
C VAL A 560 -7.38 37.93 -2.76
N SER A 561 -8.23 38.27 -3.73
CA SER A 561 -7.80 38.54 -5.10
C SER A 561 -6.86 39.75 -5.17
N TRP A 562 -7.16 40.83 -4.42
CA TRP A 562 -6.29 42.00 -4.31
C TRP A 562 -4.95 41.66 -3.66
N LEU A 563 -4.96 40.88 -2.59
CA LEU A 563 -3.73 40.41 -1.94
C LEU A 563 -2.86 39.64 -2.94
N THR A 564 -3.45 38.67 -3.65
CA THR A 564 -2.75 37.89 -4.67
C THR A 564 -2.25 38.78 -5.81
N ALA A 565 -3.02 39.77 -6.26
CA ALA A 565 -2.58 40.72 -7.29
C ALA A 565 -1.34 41.52 -6.87
N TYR A 566 -1.29 42.02 -5.62
CA TYR A 566 -0.10 42.70 -5.11
C TYR A 566 1.09 41.76 -4.93
N HIS A 567 0.84 40.52 -4.52
CA HIS A 567 1.85 39.47 -4.37
C HIS A 567 2.50 39.13 -5.72
N GLU A 568 1.70 38.80 -6.74
CA GLU A 568 2.20 38.48 -8.08
C GLU A 568 2.85 39.69 -8.77
N ALA A 569 2.31 40.89 -8.58
CA ALA A 569 2.95 42.13 -9.04
C ALA A 569 4.33 42.34 -8.39
N GLY A 570 4.51 41.87 -7.14
CA GLY A 570 5.79 41.88 -6.44
C GLY A 570 6.84 41.02 -7.12
N HIS A 571 6.51 39.75 -7.42
CA HIS A 571 7.38 38.86 -8.20
C HIS A 571 7.72 39.45 -9.57
N THR A 572 6.72 40.00 -10.25
CA THR A 572 6.84 40.59 -11.58
C THR A 572 7.84 41.75 -11.59
N ILE A 573 7.71 42.69 -10.67
CA ILE A 573 8.61 43.86 -10.63
C ILE A 573 10.04 43.47 -10.29
N VAL A 574 10.21 42.61 -9.30
CA VAL A 574 11.56 42.18 -8.92
C VAL A 574 12.22 41.43 -10.07
N ALA A 575 11.48 40.58 -10.78
CA ALA A 575 11.99 39.89 -11.96
C ALA A 575 12.33 40.85 -13.10
N TYR A 576 11.50 41.88 -13.35
CA TYR A 576 11.71 42.81 -14.46
C TYR A 576 12.95 43.70 -14.28
N PHE A 577 13.20 44.20 -13.07
CA PHE A 577 14.31 45.12 -12.81
C PHE A 577 15.63 44.44 -12.43
N THR A 578 15.62 43.12 -12.21
CA THR A 578 16.83 42.37 -11.88
C THR A 578 17.52 41.87 -13.16
N GLN A 579 18.75 42.32 -13.42
CA GLN A 579 19.45 42.12 -14.71
C GLN A 579 19.65 40.65 -15.13
N GLU A 580 19.88 39.75 -14.16
CA GLU A 580 20.17 38.33 -14.41
C GLU A 580 18.94 37.43 -14.16
N ALA A 581 17.76 38.02 -13.95
CA ALA A 581 16.54 37.26 -13.75
C ALA A 581 16.08 36.59 -15.05
N THR A 582 15.36 35.48 -14.90
CA THR A 582 14.76 34.80 -16.06
C THR A 582 13.64 35.70 -16.64
N PRO A 583 13.57 35.89 -17.97
CA PRO A 583 12.56 36.74 -18.57
C PRO A 583 11.12 36.33 -18.23
N LEU A 584 10.30 37.34 -17.97
CA LEU A 584 8.87 37.18 -17.71
C LEU A 584 8.12 36.78 -18.97
N HIS A 585 7.27 35.77 -18.84
CA HIS A 585 6.36 35.37 -19.91
C HIS A 585 4.93 35.83 -19.65
N LYS A 586 4.38 35.51 -18.48
CA LYS A 586 2.98 35.81 -18.15
C LYS A 586 2.76 35.83 -16.64
N VAL A 587 1.82 36.65 -16.19
CA VAL A 587 1.40 36.74 -14.78
C VAL A 587 -0.11 36.54 -14.71
N THR A 588 -0.57 35.71 -13.79
CA THR A 588 -2.00 35.44 -13.59
C THR A 588 -2.38 35.40 -12.12
N ILE A 589 -3.57 35.92 -11.80
CA ILE A 589 -4.22 35.78 -10.49
C ILE A 589 -5.35 34.74 -10.51
N THR A 590 -5.42 33.95 -11.59
CA THR A 590 -6.40 32.88 -11.72
C THR A 590 -5.95 31.65 -10.93
N HIS A 591 -6.81 31.25 -9.99
CA HIS A 591 -6.66 30.08 -9.14
C HIS A 591 -6.45 28.79 -9.93
N ARG A 592 -5.25 28.20 -9.81
CA ARG A 592 -4.88 26.93 -10.46
C ARG A 592 -4.29 25.96 -9.45
N GLY A 593 -4.88 24.77 -9.37
CA GLY A 593 -4.43 23.74 -8.43
C GLY A 593 -4.39 24.24 -6.98
N LEU A 594 -3.17 24.31 -6.43
CA LEU A 594 -2.85 24.76 -5.07
C LEU A 594 -2.43 26.24 -4.98
N SER A 595 -2.08 26.90 -6.09
CA SER A 595 -1.68 28.32 -6.04
C SER A 595 -2.83 29.25 -6.39
N LEU A 596 -2.81 30.43 -5.76
CA LEU A 596 -3.84 31.47 -5.94
C LEU A 596 -3.53 32.36 -7.15
N GLY A 597 -2.25 32.65 -7.37
CA GLY A 597 -1.70 33.28 -8.56
C GLY A 597 -0.41 32.58 -8.97
N HIS A 598 0.11 32.95 -10.14
CA HIS A 598 1.40 32.47 -10.61
C HIS A 598 2.05 33.44 -11.60
N THR A 599 3.34 33.66 -11.40
CA THR A 599 4.23 34.36 -12.33
C THR A 599 5.07 33.34 -13.10
N SER A 600 4.89 33.28 -14.41
CA SER A 600 5.55 32.36 -15.33
C SER A 600 6.76 32.99 -16.00
N PHE A 601 7.85 32.23 -16.08
CA PHE A 601 9.12 32.62 -16.69
C PHE A 601 9.46 31.68 -17.84
N ILE A 602 9.99 32.22 -18.93
CA ILE A 602 10.52 31.43 -20.04
C ILE A 602 11.96 31.87 -20.30
N PRO A 603 12.95 30.98 -20.18
CA PRO A 603 14.33 31.31 -20.50
C PRO A 603 14.50 31.47 -22.02
N GLU A 604 15.29 32.46 -22.46
CA GLU A 604 15.60 32.66 -23.89
C GLU A 604 16.40 31.48 -24.48
N LYS A 605 17.27 30.89 -23.66
CA LYS A 605 18.14 29.77 -24.01
C LYS A 605 18.15 28.74 -22.88
N GLU A 606 18.28 27.47 -23.23
CA GLU A 606 18.49 26.42 -22.25
C GLU A 606 19.87 26.58 -21.61
N THR A 607 19.89 26.70 -20.28
CA THR A 607 21.13 26.81 -19.50
C THR A 607 21.35 25.54 -18.71
N TYR A 608 22.48 24.87 -18.98
CA TYR A 608 22.90 23.69 -18.21
C TYR A 608 23.53 24.08 -16.86
N ASN A 609 24.16 25.26 -16.80
CA ASN A 609 24.80 25.79 -15.60
C ASN A 609 24.23 27.17 -15.27
N LYS A 610 23.94 27.41 -13.98
CA LYS A 610 23.51 28.72 -13.47
C LYS A 610 24.68 29.43 -12.80
N THR A 611 24.79 30.74 -13.03
CA THR A 611 25.80 31.57 -12.35
C THR A 611 25.33 31.94 -10.94
N LYS A 612 26.27 32.34 -10.06
CA LYS A 612 25.92 32.86 -8.73
C LYS A 612 24.95 34.05 -8.81
N ALA A 613 25.12 34.94 -9.78
CA ALA A 613 24.26 36.09 -9.98
C ALA A 613 22.83 35.69 -10.38
N GLN A 614 22.68 34.69 -11.25
CA GLN A 614 21.36 34.15 -11.64
C GLN A 614 20.65 33.48 -10.46
N LEU A 615 21.37 32.72 -9.63
CA LEU A 615 20.79 32.11 -8.42
C LEU A 615 20.36 33.17 -7.41
N LEU A 616 21.15 34.24 -7.23
CA LEU A 616 20.75 35.37 -6.38
C LEU A 616 19.53 36.09 -6.93
N ALA A 617 19.44 36.29 -8.25
CA ALA A 617 18.28 36.88 -8.90
C ALA A 617 17.02 36.00 -8.71
N GLU A 618 17.15 34.68 -8.78
CA GLU A 618 16.04 33.75 -8.52
C GLU A 618 15.55 33.84 -7.07
N ILE A 619 16.47 33.94 -6.10
CA ILE A 619 16.13 34.18 -4.69
C ILE A 619 15.45 35.55 -4.53
N ASP A 620 15.96 36.60 -5.16
CA ASP A 620 15.39 37.96 -5.09
C ASP A 620 13.92 37.94 -5.59
N VAL A 621 13.67 37.27 -6.72
CA VAL A 621 12.31 37.09 -7.25
C VAL A 621 11.43 36.34 -6.26
N CYS A 622 11.88 35.24 -5.65
CA CYS A 622 11.11 34.53 -4.63
C CYS A 622 10.74 35.42 -3.42
N MET A 623 11.57 36.39 -3.05
CA MET A 623 11.26 37.32 -1.95
C MET A 623 10.24 38.41 -2.34
N GLY A 624 10.06 38.66 -3.64
CA GLY A 624 9.25 39.78 -4.16
C GLY A 624 7.79 39.78 -3.70
N GLY A 625 7.15 38.60 -3.67
CA GLY A 625 5.75 38.46 -3.25
C GLY A 625 5.52 38.87 -1.79
N ARG A 626 6.33 38.34 -0.87
CA ARG A 626 6.27 38.73 0.56
C ARG A 626 6.56 40.22 0.75
N VAL A 627 7.61 40.74 0.11
CA VAL A 627 8.02 42.13 0.25
C VAL A 627 6.91 43.08 -0.20
N ALA A 628 6.23 42.75 -1.30
CA ALA A 628 5.09 43.53 -1.79
C ALA A 628 3.92 43.54 -0.81
N GLU A 629 3.58 42.39 -0.20
CA GLU A 629 2.54 42.33 0.85
C GLU A 629 2.91 43.20 2.05
N GLU A 630 4.14 43.08 2.56
CA GLU A 630 4.61 43.87 3.70
C GLU A 630 4.57 45.37 3.39
N PHE A 631 4.96 45.76 2.18
CA PHE A 631 4.96 47.16 1.76
C PHE A 631 3.56 47.78 1.70
N VAL A 632 2.56 47.02 1.24
CA VAL A 632 1.18 47.52 1.07
C VAL A 632 0.36 47.41 2.35
N TYR A 633 0.43 46.27 3.05
CA TYR A 633 -0.44 45.95 4.19
C TYR A 633 0.24 46.11 5.56
N GLY A 634 1.57 46.26 5.59
CA GLY A 634 2.36 46.31 6.81
C GLY A 634 2.80 44.94 7.31
N THR A 635 3.70 44.93 8.30
CA THR A 635 4.30 43.72 8.87
C THR A 635 3.31 42.79 9.55
N ASP A 636 2.26 43.34 10.14
CA ASP A 636 1.29 42.56 10.94
C ASP A 636 0.26 41.82 10.08
N LYS A 637 0.19 42.15 8.78
CA LYS A 637 -0.79 41.61 7.83
C LYS A 637 -0.15 40.73 6.74
N VAL A 638 1.09 40.31 6.94
CA VAL A 638 1.75 39.36 6.05
C VAL A 638 1.06 37.99 6.12
N THR A 639 0.84 37.35 4.98
CA THR A 639 0.01 36.14 4.90
C THR A 639 0.80 34.84 4.87
N THR A 640 0.14 33.68 4.94
CA THR A 640 0.83 32.39 4.76
C THR A 640 1.11 32.05 3.29
N GLY A 641 0.65 32.87 2.34
CA GLY A 641 0.75 32.59 0.90
C GLY A 641 2.18 32.48 0.35
N ALA A 642 3.15 33.14 0.99
CA ALA A 642 4.56 33.14 0.56
C ALA A 642 5.36 31.88 0.97
N GLU A 643 4.73 30.87 1.60
CA GLU A 643 5.40 29.67 2.10
C GLU A 643 6.22 28.96 1.00
N SER A 644 5.62 28.76 -0.18
CA SER A 644 6.29 28.07 -1.29
C SER A 644 7.50 28.83 -1.81
N ASP A 645 7.48 30.15 -1.77
CA ASP A 645 8.57 30.97 -2.31
C ASP A 645 9.74 31.00 -1.33
N PHE A 646 9.47 31.04 -0.03
CA PHE A 646 10.49 30.83 0.99
C PHE A 646 11.11 29.45 0.92
N GLN A 647 10.31 28.40 0.69
CA GLN A 647 10.83 27.05 0.53
C GLN A 647 11.78 26.97 -0.67
N LYS A 648 11.39 27.51 -1.83
CA LYS A 648 12.24 27.57 -3.03
C LYS A 648 13.52 28.35 -2.78
N ALA A 649 13.42 29.55 -2.22
CA ALA A 649 14.56 30.41 -1.91
C ALA A 649 15.55 29.70 -0.95
N THR A 650 15.03 29.03 0.07
CA THR A 650 15.84 28.30 1.06
C THR A 650 16.57 27.12 0.41
N VAL A 651 15.89 26.33 -0.44
CA VAL A 651 16.51 25.21 -1.17
C VAL A 651 17.64 25.70 -2.08
N ILE A 652 17.46 26.84 -2.77
CA ILE A 652 18.49 27.44 -3.62
C ILE A 652 19.67 27.91 -2.76
N ALA A 653 19.41 28.65 -1.68
CA ALA A 653 20.46 29.13 -0.78
C ALA A 653 21.24 27.98 -0.13
N GLU A 654 20.56 26.91 0.29
CA GLU A 654 21.19 25.68 0.77
C GLU A 654 22.06 25.03 -0.29
N ALA A 655 21.59 24.91 -1.54
CA ALA A 655 22.39 24.36 -2.63
C ALA A 655 23.63 25.21 -2.94
N MET A 656 23.50 26.55 -2.90
CA MET A 656 24.63 27.48 -3.08
C MET A 656 25.72 27.25 -2.04
N VAL A 657 25.35 27.04 -0.78
CA VAL A 657 26.29 26.87 0.33
C VAL A 657 26.82 25.44 0.41
N LYS A 658 25.94 24.42 0.31
CA LYS A 658 26.30 23.01 0.56
C LYS A 658 26.83 22.27 -0.67
N LYS A 659 26.35 22.58 -1.87
CA LYS A 659 26.63 21.81 -3.11
C LYS A 659 27.51 22.56 -4.09
N PHE A 660 27.28 23.85 -4.26
CA PHE A 660 27.98 24.64 -5.28
C PHE A 660 29.23 25.36 -4.78
N GLY A 661 29.48 25.37 -3.45
CA GLY A 661 30.65 26.02 -2.87
C GLY A 661 30.69 27.53 -3.13
N MET A 662 29.54 28.19 -3.20
CA MET A 662 29.42 29.62 -3.54
C MET A 662 29.53 30.57 -2.33
N SER A 663 29.84 30.03 -1.14
CA SER A 663 30.13 30.78 0.08
C SER A 663 31.63 30.84 0.37
N GLU A 664 32.14 32.06 0.60
CA GLU A 664 33.53 32.31 0.93
C GLU A 664 33.91 31.75 2.31
N LYS A 665 32.97 31.74 3.27
CA LYS A 665 33.22 31.26 4.64
C LYS A 665 33.32 29.75 4.74
N ILE A 666 32.45 29.04 4.02
CA ILE A 666 32.38 27.58 4.03
C ILE A 666 33.45 26.95 3.11
N GLY A 667 33.83 27.69 2.05
CA GLY A 667 34.80 27.28 1.06
C GLY A 667 34.21 26.40 -0.06
N VAL A 668 35.07 26.04 -1.02
CA VAL A 668 34.70 25.25 -2.20
C VAL A 668 34.69 23.75 -1.86
N ARG A 669 33.69 23.31 -1.11
CA ARG A 669 33.48 21.90 -0.74
C ARG A 669 32.03 21.49 -0.89
N VAL A 670 31.80 20.19 -1.05
CA VAL A 670 30.47 19.58 -1.14
C VAL A 670 30.16 18.86 0.16
N PHE A 671 28.99 19.12 0.72
CA PHE A 671 28.40 18.28 1.76
C PHE A 671 27.45 17.29 1.11
N ASP A 672 27.75 16.00 1.26
CA ASP A 672 26.89 14.95 0.72
C ASP A 672 25.83 14.56 1.75
N ASP A 673 24.57 14.88 1.44
CA ASP A 673 23.42 14.44 2.24
C ASP A 673 23.05 12.97 1.96
N ASN A 674 23.61 12.36 0.91
CA ASN A 674 23.29 11.00 0.49
C ASN A 674 24.35 10.02 0.99
N ASP A 675 24.07 9.34 2.11
CA ASP A 675 24.80 8.12 2.43
C ASP A 675 24.46 7.04 1.36
N PRO A 676 25.44 6.43 0.66
CA PRO A 676 25.20 5.36 -0.32
C PRO A 676 24.53 4.10 0.26
N PHE A 677 24.35 4.06 1.58
CA PHE A 677 23.80 2.97 2.37
C PHE A 677 22.42 3.31 2.97
N ASP A 678 21.86 4.49 2.72
CA ASP A 678 20.57 4.87 3.26
C ASP A 678 19.42 4.21 2.48
N SER A 679 19.08 2.99 2.89
CA SER A 679 17.92 2.24 2.41
C SER A 679 16.59 2.76 2.99
N GLY A 680 16.52 4.03 3.43
CA GLY A 680 15.33 4.64 4.03
C GLY A 680 14.94 4.05 5.38
N LEU A 681 15.83 3.27 5.98
CA LEU A 681 15.60 2.49 7.21
C LEU A 681 16.59 2.85 8.32
N SER A 682 17.59 3.70 8.02
CA SER A 682 18.55 4.17 9.01
C SER A 682 18.08 5.50 9.60
N MET A 683 17.56 5.47 10.84
CA MET A 683 17.32 6.70 11.61
C MET A 683 18.62 7.42 12.02
N LEU A 684 19.78 6.85 11.68
CA LEU A 684 21.11 7.39 11.93
C LEU A 684 21.72 7.80 10.59
N LYS A 685 21.70 9.10 10.29
CA LYS A 685 22.54 9.69 9.25
C LYS A 685 23.99 9.60 9.72
N VAL A 686 24.86 8.94 8.97
CA VAL A 686 26.26 8.72 9.41
C VAL A 686 27.15 9.92 9.04
N ASN A 687 26.69 10.76 8.10
CA ASN A 687 27.34 12.04 7.78
C ASN A 687 26.85 13.19 8.65
N GLU A 688 27.10 13.13 9.95
CA GLU A 688 26.88 14.28 10.83
C GLU A 688 28.03 15.29 10.65
N LEU A 689 27.75 16.35 9.89
CA LEU A 689 28.52 17.58 9.91
C LEU A 689 28.77 18.03 11.36
N SER A 690 29.98 18.51 11.68
CA SER A 690 30.23 19.01 13.03
C SER A 690 29.27 20.15 13.38
N PRO A 691 28.75 20.24 14.62
CA PRO A 691 27.78 21.26 15.00
C PRO A 691 28.24 22.69 14.68
N ALA A 692 29.54 22.96 14.85
CA ALA A 692 30.14 24.25 14.51
C ALA A 692 30.06 24.58 13.01
N ILE A 693 30.21 23.59 12.13
CA ILE A 693 30.06 23.80 10.67
C ILE A 693 28.59 23.94 10.30
N GLN A 694 27.69 23.19 10.93
CA GLN A 694 26.24 23.34 10.71
C GLN A 694 25.78 24.77 11.05
N GLU A 695 26.17 25.29 12.21
CA GLU A 695 25.87 26.67 12.62
C GLU A 695 26.42 27.71 11.62
N GLN A 696 27.63 27.50 11.10
CA GLN A 696 28.20 28.38 10.08
C GLN A 696 27.43 28.32 8.76
N VAL A 697 27.00 27.13 8.33
CA VAL A 697 26.18 26.93 7.13
C VAL A 697 24.84 27.64 7.28
N ASP A 698 24.17 27.47 8.42
CA ASP A 698 22.87 28.10 8.69
C ASP A 698 22.97 29.62 8.77
N THR A 699 24.03 30.13 9.39
CA THR A 699 24.32 31.57 9.45
C THR A 699 24.50 32.15 8.05
N GLU A 700 25.18 31.42 7.17
CA GLU A 700 25.41 31.86 5.79
C GLU A 700 24.14 31.81 4.94
N ILE A 701 23.32 30.76 5.08
CA ILE A 701 22.01 30.66 4.43
C ILE A 701 21.13 31.84 4.85
N LYS A 702 21.03 32.10 6.16
CA LYS A 702 20.27 33.25 6.69
C LYS A 702 20.77 34.58 6.12
N ARG A 703 22.09 34.76 6.00
CA ARG A 703 22.69 35.96 5.42
C ARG A 703 22.25 36.15 3.96
N ILE A 704 22.38 35.12 3.13
CA ILE A 704 21.98 35.17 1.71
C ILE A 704 20.49 35.53 1.58
N LEU A 705 19.62 34.89 2.35
CA LEU A 705 18.19 35.14 2.29
C LEU A 705 17.83 36.57 2.76
N GLN A 706 18.44 37.04 3.84
CA GLN A 706 18.17 38.39 4.37
C GLN A 706 18.66 39.50 3.44
N GLU A 707 19.84 39.34 2.83
CA GLU A 707 20.36 40.28 1.83
C GLU A 707 19.46 40.34 0.60
N SER A 708 18.94 39.18 0.16
CA SER A 708 18.02 39.08 -0.97
C SER A 708 16.67 39.73 -0.67
N TYR A 709 16.16 39.55 0.56
CA TYR A 709 14.96 40.22 1.03
C TYR A 709 15.09 41.75 1.00
N GLU A 710 16.22 42.28 1.47
CA GLU A 710 16.46 43.73 1.48
C GLU A 710 16.65 44.29 0.07
N ARG A 711 17.30 43.55 -0.85
CA ARG A 711 17.38 43.94 -2.28
C ARG A 711 15.99 44.02 -2.91
N ALA A 712 15.17 42.97 -2.73
CA ALA A 712 13.79 42.97 -3.22
C ALA A 712 12.98 44.14 -2.64
N ARG A 713 13.16 44.45 -1.34
CA ARG A 713 12.53 45.59 -0.67
C ARG A 713 12.91 46.93 -1.30
N GLN A 714 14.18 47.12 -1.63
CA GLN A 714 14.65 48.34 -2.30
C GLN A 714 14.06 48.49 -3.70
N ILE A 715 13.96 47.39 -4.46
CA ILE A 715 13.37 47.40 -5.81
C ILE A 715 11.88 47.77 -5.75
N VAL A 716 11.09 47.08 -4.92
CA VAL A 716 9.64 47.35 -4.79
C VAL A 716 9.38 48.77 -4.29
N LYS A 717 10.20 49.27 -3.34
CA LYS A 717 10.08 50.65 -2.84
C LYS A 717 10.40 51.69 -3.91
N SER A 718 11.41 51.43 -4.74
CA SER A 718 11.83 52.34 -5.81
C SER A 718 10.78 52.42 -6.93
N HIS A 719 10.13 51.30 -7.24
CA HIS A 719 9.12 51.16 -8.31
C HIS A 719 7.69 50.98 -7.77
N SER A 720 7.35 51.72 -6.71
CA SER A 720 6.05 51.57 -6.03
C SER A 720 4.85 52.02 -6.87
N THR A 721 5.07 52.92 -7.83
CA THR A 721 4.05 53.43 -8.75
C THR A 721 3.63 52.37 -9.77
N GLU A 722 4.63 51.73 -10.37
CA GLU A 722 4.50 50.64 -11.34
C GLU A 722 3.90 49.40 -10.66
N HIS A 723 4.26 49.15 -9.40
CA HIS A 723 3.70 48.03 -8.61
C HIS A 723 2.19 48.13 -8.46
N LYS A 724 1.71 49.33 -8.08
CA LYS A 724 0.28 49.60 -7.95
C LYS A 724 -0.44 49.52 -9.30
N ALA A 725 0.18 50.02 -10.36
CA ALA A 725 -0.38 49.95 -11.71
C ALA A 725 -0.54 48.50 -12.19
N LEU A 726 0.47 47.66 -11.97
CA LEU A 726 0.42 46.23 -12.31
C LEU A 726 -0.65 45.49 -11.50
N ALA A 727 -0.74 45.72 -10.19
CA ALA A 727 -1.77 45.08 -9.35
C ALA A 727 -3.19 45.47 -9.79
N GLN A 728 -3.42 46.75 -10.14
CA GLN A 728 -4.70 47.20 -10.68
C GLN A 728 -5.03 46.58 -12.04
N ALA A 729 -4.04 46.44 -12.91
CA ALA A 729 -4.21 45.78 -14.21
C ALA A 729 -4.53 44.29 -14.03
N LEU A 730 -3.85 43.58 -13.11
CA LEU A 730 -4.13 42.19 -12.80
C LEU A 730 -5.55 42.00 -12.26
N MET A 731 -6.04 42.91 -11.41
CA MET A 731 -7.43 42.85 -10.93
C MET A 731 -8.47 43.08 -12.05
N LYS A 732 -8.10 43.79 -13.11
CA LYS A 732 -9.01 44.06 -14.24
C LYS A 732 -9.03 42.94 -15.27
N TYR A 733 -7.87 42.35 -15.59
CA TYR A 733 -7.72 41.38 -16.70
C TYR A 733 -7.48 39.95 -16.25
N GLU A 734 -7.21 39.74 -14.95
CA GLU A 734 -6.82 38.47 -14.32
C GLU A 734 -5.48 37.89 -14.82
N THR A 735 -5.07 38.17 -16.06
CA THR A 735 -3.85 37.67 -16.70
C THR A 735 -3.22 38.76 -17.57
N LEU A 736 -1.89 38.91 -17.48
CA LEU A 736 -1.10 39.86 -18.25
C LEU A 736 0.08 39.14 -18.91
N ASP A 737 0.30 39.38 -20.20
CA ASP A 737 1.43 38.83 -20.94
C ASP A 737 2.67 39.73 -20.83
N SER A 738 3.84 39.22 -21.22
CA SER A 738 5.13 39.95 -21.15
C SER A 738 5.07 41.34 -21.78
N ASP A 739 4.40 41.47 -22.93
CA ASP A 739 4.29 42.75 -23.64
C ASP A 739 3.31 43.71 -22.97
N ASP A 740 2.25 43.20 -22.33
CA ASP A 740 1.35 44.01 -21.50
C ASP A 740 2.09 44.55 -20.27
N ILE A 741 2.92 43.72 -19.63
CA ILE A 741 3.73 44.10 -18.47
C ILE A 741 4.70 45.22 -18.85
N LYS A 742 5.44 45.07 -19.96
CA LYS A 742 6.34 46.11 -20.47
C LYS A 742 5.60 47.42 -20.73
N ALA A 743 4.42 47.36 -21.36
CA ALA A 743 3.61 48.53 -21.63
C ALA A 743 3.20 49.26 -20.34
N ILE A 744 2.75 48.53 -19.31
CA ILE A 744 2.33 49.10 -18.03
C ILE A 744 3.51 49.74 -17.29
N VAL A 745 4.67 49.08 -17.28
CA VAL A 745 5.89 49.60 -16.64
C VAL A 745 6.40 50.86 -17.35
N ASP A 746 6.27 50.93 -18.68
CA ASP A 746 6.57 52.14 -19.48
C ASP A 746 5.54 53.27 -19.32
N GLY A 747 4.45 53.06 -18.56
CA GLY A 747 3.35 54.01 -18.41
C GLY A 747 2.43 54.11 -19.64
N LYS A 748 2.48 53.13 -20.55
CA LYS A 748 1.60 53.02 -21.72
C LYS A 748 0.39 52.13 -21.42
N VAL A 749 -0.67 52.34 -22.19
CA VAL A 749 -1.88 51.51 -22.10
C VAL A 749 -1.62 50.16 -22.80
N PRO A 750 -1.81 48.99 -22.13
CA PRO A 750 -1.53 47.68 -22.73
C PRO A 750 -2.38 47.39 -23.97
N SER A 751 -1.89 46.57 -24.90
CA SER A 751 -2.47 46.39 -26.24
C SER A 751 -3.86 45.77 -26.23
N LYS A 752 -4.17 44.89 -25.26
CA LYS A 752 -5.52 44.32 -25.02
C LYS A 752 -6.59 45.36 -24.65
N LEU A 753 -6.24 46.62 -24.38
CA LEU A 753 -7.19 47.72 -24.22
C LEU A 753 -7.60 48.38 -25.54
N ALA A 754 -6.89 48.13 -26.63
CA ALA A 754 -7.12 48.77 -27.92
C ALA A 754 -7.99 47.94 -28.88
N SER A 755 -8.21 46.65 -28.57
CA SER A 755 -9.12 45.72 -29.25
C SER A 755 -10.35 45.44 -28.38
#